data_AF-A0A7Y3C0I3-F1
#
_entry.id   AF-A0A7Y3C0I3-F1
#
_cell.length_a   1.000
_cell.length_b   1.000
_cell.length_c   1.000
_cell.angle_alpha   90.00
_cell.angle_beta   90.00
_cell.angle_gamma   90.00
#
_symmetry.space_group_name_H-M   'P 1'
#
loop_
_entity.id
_entity.type
_entity.pdbx_description
1 polymer ?
#
loop_
_entity_poly.entity_id
_entity_poly.type
_entity_poly.pdbx_seq_one_letter_code
_entity_poly.pdbx_strand_id
1 'polypeptide(L)'
;PWPIVGSFTAVVVGTVVIGNLYPSLYQRFRVSPNELVEETPYIEHNLTFTRLGFGLHDGACAEDGVGTPCMERRAFAYDNTASIDWTEAQEQMAGLAVWGARPLLTAYRELEALFPYYGFARVAIDRYPTADGELTPVAISTREVEFDGIQDKNWQNIHLRERYVAGVGAVASLAATRSDDFRPELLLRNIPPEAVSGPTAVNDLELERPEIFFGTRTQTETRYVVATAGTEQFAGPDGSPGAPGVDFPEGIALESTLRKLLLAWHFGDPNLVFSSELSDQSRLIHRRQVVSRARAVAPFVDFFEDPYPVIADGRVIWILEGFTSTAAYPLSALYDFGPRRRRYVRNSFKVTVDAVTGDLAFYRVPVRDPLADAVEEAYPDLVLPMSEMPEELRGHLRYPRVLLDLQNEVLLQYHQETARTFQQQQDVWDIPRELAVNENEVDYAPEYGVYRLPWESESRFQLTTVFVPRGRENLTAMVVARTDDRGVPELTLLDIPVGDQVSGPRQVESFVEQDPDISEQFSLWRTSGSQVWTGHLHLIPVGNRIVYMEPVFLAAEADAIPELRRFVVSDGRRVVMTPSLEASVAALAGAPPVGLIATDPTAPAVTATEGGAIAPDPSSTGGQADAWPAEALRLLEQAEERARQGDWQGYGAALDELRALLRRLGGEAG
;
A
#
# COMPACT_ATOMS: atom_id res chain seq x y z
N PRO A 1 -53.74 19.64 46.50
CA PRO A 1 -52.80 20.11 45.47
C PRO A 1 -51.35 20.32 45.98
N TRP A 2 -51.13 21.11 47.02
CA TRP A 2 -49.81 21.41 47.58
C TRP A 2 -48.94 20.21 48.01
N PRO A 3 -49.48 19.13 48.62
CA PRO A 3 -48.67 17.97 49.02
C PRO A 3 -48.15 17.17 47.82
N ILE A 4 -48.93 17.11 46.74
CA ILE A 4 -48.60 16.39 45.50
C ILE A 4 -47.55 17.16 44.72
N VAL A 5 -47.71 18.48 44.61
CA VAL A 5 -46.71 19.37 44.00
C VAL A 5 -45.41 19.31 44.81
N GLY A 6 -45.47 19.39 46.13
CA GLY A 6 -44.30 19.27 47.00
C GLY A 6 -43.56 17.93 46.87
N SER A 7 -44.30 16.82 46.81
CA SER A 7 -43.71 15.48 46.64
C SER A 7 -43.08 15.31 45.25
N PHE A 8 -43.74 15.78 44.19
CA PHE A 8 -43.22 15.74 42.83
C PHE A 8 -41.96 16.62 42.70
N THR A 9 -41.97 17.84 43.24
CA THR A 9 -40.80 18.71 43.26
C THR A 9 -39.66 18.09 44.06
N ALA A 10 -39.94 17.45 45.21
CA ALA A 10 -38.91 16.77 46.00
C ALA A 10 -38.30 15.58 45.26
N VAL A 11 -39.08 14.81 44.50
CA VAL A 11 -38.57 13.71 43.68
C VAL A 11 -37.75 14.24 42.50
N VAL A 12 -38.22 15.26 41.78
CA VAL A 12 -37.48 15.84 40.66
C VAL A 12 -36.17 16.47 41.13
N VAL A 13 -36.21 17.28 42.19
CA VAL A 13 -35.01 17.87 42.79
C VAL A 13 -34.11 16.78 43.35
N GLY A 14 -34.66 15.76 44.01
CA GLY A 14 -33.92 14.61 44.52
C GLY A 14 -33.21 13.84 43.41
N THR A 15 -33.88 13.56 42.28
CA THR A 15 -33.30 12.85 41.13
C THR A 15 -32.24 13.69 40.43
N VAL A 16 -32.44 15.01 40.28
CA VAL A 16 -31.44 15.89 39.68
C VAL A 16 -30.24 16.05 40.60
N VAL A 17 -30.45 16.25 41.90
CA VAL A 17 -29.38 16.42 42.89
C VAL A 17 -28.63 15.10 43.09
N ILE A 18 -29.32 13.98 43.32
CA ILE A 18 -28.66 12.67 43.46
C ILE A 18 -28.02 12.24 42.14
N GLY A 19 -28.65 12.49 40.99
CA GLY A 19 -28.13 12.14 39.68
C GLY A 19 -26.94 12.99 39.21
N ASN A 20 -26.75 14.21 39.72
CA ASN A 20 -25.66 15.10 39.30
C ASN A 20 -24.67 15.43 40.42
N LEU A 21 -25.16 15.73 41.63
CA LEU A 21 -24.33 16.12 42.77
C LEU A 21 -23.58 14.91 43.34
N TYR A 22 -24.21 13.75 43.47
CA TYR A 22 -23.51 12.57 44.00
C TYR A 22 -22.40 12.08 43.06
N PRO A 23 -22.62 11.90 41.74
CA PRO A 23 -21.54 11.59 40.80
C PRO A 23 -20.44 12.66 40.75
N SER A 24 -20.79 13.96 40.77
CA SER A 24 -19.76 15.01 40.75
C SER A 24 -18.94 15.09 42.04
N LEU A 25 -19.55 14.83 43.21
CA LEU A 25 -18.82 14.70 44.47
C LEU A 25 -17.93 13.45 44.49
N TYR A 26 -18.42 12.32 43.99
CA TYR A 26 -17.62 11.10 43.84
C TYR A 26 -16.45 11.31 42.88
N GLN A 27 -16.70 11.92 41.71
CA GLN A 27 -15.66 12.29 40.76
C GLN A 27 -14.61 13.20 41.41
N ARG A 28 -15.04 14.27 42.10
CA ARG A 28 -14.12 15.30 42.64
C ARG A 28 -13.31 14.82 43.85
N PHE A 29 -13.86 13.98 44.71
CA PHE A 29 -13.23 13.60 45.99
C PHE A 29 -12.69 12.16 46.03
N ARG A 30 -13.12 11.29 45.12
CA ARG A 30 -12.70 9.87 45.06
C ARG A 30 -11.93 9.55 43.78
N VAL A 31 -12.46 9.94 42.61
CA VAL A 31 -11.87 9.62 41.30
C VAL A 31 -10.72 10.56 40.95
N SER A 32 -10.95 11.86 40.75
CA SER A 32 -9.90 12.82 40.35
C SER A 32 -8.65 12.83 41.25
N PRO A 33 -8.73 12.60 42.58
CA PRO A 33 -7.52 12.46 43.41
C PRO A 33 -6.76 11.13 43.24
N ASN A 34 -7.42 10.06 42.79
CA ASN A 34 -6.88 8.70 42.64
C ASN A 34 -7.22 8.10 41.25
N GLU A 35 -7.20 8.92 40.20
CA GLU A 35 -7.79 8.61 38.89
C GLU A 35 -7.13 7.37 38.28
N LEU A 36 -5.80 7.27 38.38
CA LEU A 36 -5.07 6.08 37.95
C LEU A 36 -5.56 4.81 38.63
N VAL A 37 -5.81 4.79 39.95
CA VAL A 37 -6.20 3.55 40.67
C VAL A 37 -7.65 3.15 40.38
N GLU A 38 -8.57 4.10 40.35
CA GLU A 38 -10.00 3.83 40.12
C GLU A 38 -10.30 3.54 38.64
N GLU A 39 -9.53 4.09 37.69
CA GLU A 39 -9.73 3.87 36.25
C GLU A 39 -8.92 2.70 35.66
N THR A 40 -7.81 2.29 36.32
CA THR A 40 -6.96 1.16 35.88
C THR A 40 -7.76 -0.06 35.38
N PRO A 41 -8.71 -0.64 36.15
CA PRO A 41 -9.40 -1.85 35.69
C PRO A 41 -10.24 -1.60 34.43
N TYR A 42 -10.78 -0.40 34.24
CA TYR A 42 -11.55 -0.08 33.04
C TYR A 42 -10.64 0.13 31.83
N ILE A 43 -9.48 0.75 32.03
CA ILE A 43 -8.45 0.91 30.99
C ILE A 43 -7.90 -0.46 30.58
N GLU A 44 -7.60 -1.35 31.53
CA GLU A 44 -7.12 -2.71 31.24
C GLU A 44 -8.15 -3.54 30.46
N HIS A 45 -9.43 -3.46 30.83
CA HIS A 45 -10.49 -4.07 30.04
C HIS A 45 -10.55 -3.45 28.64
N ASN A 46 -10.51 -2.12 28.53
CA ASN A 46 -10.55 -1.46 27.23
C ASN A 46 -9.37 -1.85 26.34
N LEU A 47 -8.14 -1.91 26.88
CA LEU A 47 -6.96 -2.42 26.17
C LEU A 47 -7.18 -3.86 25.69
N THR A 48 -7.59 -4.75 26.60
CA THR A 48 -7.81 -6.17 26.30
C THR A 48 -8.89 -6.37 25.24
N PHE A 49 -10.08 -5.78 25.43
CA PHE A 49 -11.20 -5.93 24.51
C PHE A 49 -10.97 -5.20 23.19
N THR A 50 -10.25 -4.08 23.14
CA THR A 50 -9.90 -3.44 21.87
C THR A 50 -8.95 -4.32 21.07
N ARG A 51 -7.88 -4.82 21.70
CA ARG A 51 -6.93 -5.73 21.06
C ARG A 51 -7.59 -7.02 20.59
N LEU A 52 -8.43 -7.63 21.43
CA LEU A 52 -9.26 -8.77 21.02
C LEU A 52 -10.18 -8.39 19.86
N GLY A 53 -10.89 -7.26 19.92
CA GLY A 53 -11.83 -6.81 18.89
C GLY A 53 -11.22 -6.72 17.49
N PHE A 54 -9.94 -6.33 17.39
CA PHE A 54 -9.24 -6.14 16.12
C PHE A 54 -8.17 -7.20 15.80
N GLY A 55 -8.08 -8.27 16.61
CA GLY A 55 -7.15 -9.38 16.35
C GLY A 55 -5.68 -9.04 16.66
N LEU A 56 -5.45 -8.15 17.63
CA LEU A 56 -4.14 -7.60 18.03
C LEU A 56 -3.71 -8.07 19.43
N HIS A 57 -4.30 -9.14 19.93
CA HIS A 57 -3.88 -9.72 21.21
C HIS A 57 -2.62 -10.57 20.99
N ASP A 58 -1.71 -10.52 21.97
CA ASP A 58 -0.50 -11.33 21.91
C ASP A 58 -0.85 -12.81 22.13
N GLY A 59 -0.23 -13.69 21.35
CA GLY A 59 -0.39 -15.13 21.50
C GLY A 59 0.14 -15.91 20.31
N ALA A 60 0.02 -17.24 20.35
CA ALA A 60 0.25 -18.08 19.19
C ALA A 60 -1.00 -18.09 18.30
N CYS A 61 -0.85 -17.74 17.01
CA CYS A 61 -1.99 -17.55 16.11
C CYS A 61 -2.71 -18.86 15.72
N ALA A 62 -2.15 -20.02 16.05
CA ALA A 62 -2.77 -21.32 15.84
C ALA A 62 -2.21 -22.39 16.80
N GLU A 63 -2.97 -22.77 17.83
CA GLU A 63 -2.62 -23.94 18.67
C GLU A 63 -3.44 -25.20 18.31
N ASP A 64 -4.60 -25.07 17.66
CA ASP A 64 -5.56 -26.20 17.48
C ASP A 64 -6.15 -26.35 16.06
N GLY A 65 -5.46 -25.89 15.02
CA GLY A 65 -5.97 -25.96 13.63
C GLY A 65 -7.11 -24.98 13.30
N VAL A 66 -7.72 -24.32 14.29
CA VAL A 66 -8.52 -23.11 14.13
C VAL A 66 -7.63 -21.92 14.49
N GLY A 67 -7.46 -21.00 13.55
CA GLY A 67 -6.70 -19.77 13.77
C GLY A 67 -7.37 -18.90 14.83
N THR A 68 -6.60 -18.45 15.81
CA THR A 68 -7.02 -17.35 16.68
C THR A 68 -6.34 -16.09 16.13
N PRO A 69 -7.10 -15.10 15.62
CA PRO A 69 -6.51 -13.90 15.03
C PRO A 69 -5.66 -13.15 16.06
N CYS A 70 -4.34 -13.25 15.93
CA CYS A 70 -3.39 -12.78 16.91
C CYS A 70 -2.30 -11.94 16.25
N MET A 71 -1.54 -11.25 17.09
CA MET A 71 -0.32 -10.57 16.68
C MET A 71 0.84 -11.23 17.40
N GLU A 72 1.80 -11.75 16.65
CA GLU A 72 3.07 -12.19 17.21
C GLU A 72 3.98 -10.99 17.42
N ARG A 73 4.49 -10.81 18.64
CA ARG A 73 5.37 -9.69 18.99
C ARG A 73 6.82 -10.17 19.12
N ARG A 74 7.75 -9.51 18.44
CA ARG A 74 9.17 -9.86 18.42
C ARG A 74 10.05 -8.63 18.58
N ALA A 75 11.07 -8.73 19.42
CA ALA A 75 12.10 -7.69 19.48
C ALA A 75 13.04 -7.82 18.28
N PHE A 76 13.28 -6.72 17.57
CA PHE A 76 14.28 -6.66 16.52
C PHE A 76 15.61 -6.16 17.11
N ALA A 77 16.60 -7.05 17.14
CA ALA A 77 17.92 -6.76 17.71
C ALA A 77 18.79 -5.95 16.73
N TYR A 78 18.43 -4.70 16.49
CA TYR A 78 19.17 -3.83 15.59
C TYR A 78 20.61 -3.61 16.08
N ASP A 79 21.57 -3.69 15.16
CA ASP A 79 22.98 -3.43 15.44
C ASP A 79 23.57 -2.53 14.35
N ASN A 80 23.85 -1.27 14.69
CA ASN A 80 24.41 -0.30 13.74
C ASN A 80 25.88 -0.57 13.34
N THR A 81 26.52 -1.58 13.93
CA THR A 81 27.89 -2.03 13.62
C THR A 81 27.94 -3.37 12.90
N ALA A 82 26.83 -4.11 12.86
CA ALA A 82 26.75 -5.38 12.16
C ALA A 82 27.00 -5.20 10.65
N SER A 83 27.72 -6.15 10.06
CA SER A 83 27.91 -6.23 8.61
C SER A 83 26.59 -6.58 7.93
N ILE A 84 26.28 -5.90 6.82
CA ILE A 84 25.16 -6.24 5.95
C ILE A 84 25.64 -7.32 4.97
N ASP A 85 24.90 -8.42 4.86
CA ASP A 85 25.05 -9.34 3.73
C ASP A 85 24.37 -8.70 2.51
N TRP A 86 25.18 -8.08 1.65
CA TRP A 86 24.69 -7.38 0.47
C TRP A 86 24.17 -8.31 -0.62
N THR A 87 24.57 -9.59 -0.62
CA THR A 87 24.00 -10.59 -1.53
C THR A 87 22.56 -10.89 -1.11
N GLU A 88 22.34 -11.16 0.18
CA GLU A 88 20.99 -11.32 0.73
C GLU A 88 20.13 -10.07 0.53
N ALA A 89 20.69 -8.87 0.79
CA ALA A 89 19.97 -7.62 0.59
C ALA A 89 19.51 -7.43 -0.86
N GLN A 90 20.37 -7.76 -1.84
CA GLN A 90 20.03 -7.67 -3.25
C GLN A 90 18.93 -8.66 -3.64
N GLU A 91 19.02 -9.91 -3.18
CA GLU A 91 17.99 -10.95 -3.42
C GLU A 91 16.63 -10.51 -2.85
N GLN A 92 16.60 -9.96 -1.64
CA GLN A 92 15.36 -9.47 -1.04
C GLN A 92 14.81 -8.23 -1.76
N MET A 93 15.68 -7.29 -2.18
CA MET A 93 15.26 -6.11 -2.92
C MET A 93 14.69 -6.45 -4.31
N ALA A 94 15.17 -7.52 -4.93
CA ALA A 94 14.66 -8.01 -6.22
C ALA A 94 13.23 -8.56 -6.14
N GLY A 95 12.73 -8.89 -4.94
CA GLY A 95 11.36 -9.33 -4.72
C GLY A 95 10.38 -8.21 -4.32
N LEU A 96 10.83 -6.95 -4.32
CA LEU A 96 9.98 -5.80 -3.99
C LEU A 96 9.30 -5.21 -5.23
N ALA A 97 8.05 -4.78 -5.07
CA ALA A 97 7.30 -4.12 -6.13
C ALA A 97 7.81 -2.68 -6.36
N VAL A 98 8.75 -2.52 -7.27
CA VAL A 98 9.33 -1.20 -7.61
C VAL A 98 8.31 -0.32 -8.33
N TRP A 99 7.34 -0.92 -9.01
CA TRP A 99 6.28 -0.20 -9.69
C TRP A 99 5.04 -0.03 -8.82
N GLY A 100 4.77 1.21 -8.39
CA GLY A 100 3.53 1.53 -7.69
C GLY A 100 2.29 1.43 -8.58
N ALA A 101 1.12 1.25 -7.97
CA ALA A 101 -0.16 1.05 -8.69
C ALA A 101 -0.51 2.21 -9.65
N ARG A 102 -0.18 3.46 -9.30
CA ARG A 102 -0.48 4.64 -10.14
C ARG A 102 0.37 4.67 -11.42
N PRO A 103 1.72 4.61 -11.36
CA PRO A 103 2.55 4.50 -12.56
C PRO A 103 2.16 3.34 -13.47
N LEU A 104 1.87 2.16 -12.91
CA LEU A 104 1.45 0.99 -13.69
C LEU A 104 0.12 1.22 -14.40
N LEU A 105 -0.86 1.81 -13.73
CA LEU A 105 -2.15 2.06 -14.34
C LEU A 105 -2.04 3.03 -15.54
N THR A 106 -1.20 4.07 -15.41
CA THR A 106 -0.90 4.96 -16.53
C THR A 106 -0.18 4.21 -17.65
N ALA A 107 0.85 3.44 -17.33
CA ALA A 107 1.60 2.65 -18.32
C ALA A 107 0.69 1.67 -19.07
N TYR A 108 -0.20 0.96 -18.40
CA TYR A 108 -1.13 0.02 -19.04
C TYR A 108 -2.14 0.73 -19.94
N ARG A 109 -2.64 1.90 -19.54
CA ARG A 109 -3.55 2.70 -20.38
C ARG A 109 -2.88 3.15 -21.67
N GLU A 110 -1.63 3.60 -21.60
CA GLU A 110 -0.92 4.08 -22.78
C GLU A 110 -0.39 2.95 -23.67
N LEU A 111 0.04 1.82 -23.08
CA LEU A 111 0.62 0.70 -23.82
C LEU A 111 -0.43 -0.29 -24.35
N GLU A 112 -1.48 -0.56 -23.58
CA GLU A 112 -2.35 -1.72 -23.77
C GLU A 112 -3.84 -1.38 -23.92
N ALA A 113 -4.25 -0.10 -23.81
CA ALA A 113 -5.61 0.32 -24.15
C ALA A 113 -5.74 0.56 -25.67
N LEU A 114 -5.61 -0.52 -26.45
CA LEU A 114 -5.62 -0.49 -27.92
C LEU A 114 -6.91 0.09 -28.53
N PHE A 115 -8.02 0.01 -27.79
CA PHE A 115 -9.33 0.52 -28.22
C PHE A 115 -9.93 1.42 -27.12
N PRO A 116 -10.57 2.54 -27.49
CA PRO A 116 -11.09 3.51 -26.51
C PRO A 116 -12.20 2.94 -25.62
N TYR A 117 -12.91 1.91 -26.09
CA TYR A 117 -14.00 1.24 -25.36
C TYR A 117 -13.50 0.15 -24.39
N TYR A 118 -12.19 -0.02 -24.24
CA TYR A 118 -11.59 -0.81 -23.19
C TYR A 118 -10.76 0.08 -22.27
N GLY A 119 -10.78 -0.23 -20.97
CA GLY A 119 -10.03 0.51 -19.99
C GLY A 119 -9.64 -0.32 -18.79
N PHE A 120 -8.65 0.20 -18.07
CA PHE A 120 -8.14 -0.39 -16.83
C PHE A 120 -8.66 0.41 -15.64
N ALA A 121 -9.28 -0.28 -14.68
CA ALA A 121 -9.83 0.34 -13.48
C ALA A 121 -8.77 0.49 -12.37
N ARG A 122 -7.92 -0.53 -12.20
CA ARG A 122 -6.97 -0.67 -11.09
C ARG A 122 -5.88 -1.66 -11.44
N VAL A 123 -4.78 -1.61 -10.70
CA VAL A 123 -3.71 -2.61 -10.77
C VAL A 123 -3.59 -3.27 -9.41
N ALA A 124 -3.51 -4.60 -9.40
CA ALA A 124 -3.26 -5.39 -8.20
C ALA A 124 -1.87 -6.01 -8.28
N ILE A 125 -1.16 -6.07 -7.15
CA ILE A 125 0.06 -6.86 -7.02
C ILE A 125 -0.29 -8.23 -6.45
N ASP A 126 0.22 -9.27 -7.10
CA ASP A 126 0.15 -10.66 -6.69
C ASP A 126 1.53 -11.29 -6.88
N ARG A 127 1.64 -12.60 -6.72
CA ARG A 127 2.85 -13.39 -6.87
C ARG A 127 2.55 -14.63 -7.67
N TYR A 128 3.46 -14.95 -8.58
CA TYR A 128 3.41 -16.13 -9.43
C TYR A 128 4.75 -16.87 -9.35
N PRO A 129 4.75 -18.21 -9.47
CA PRO A 129 5.98 -18.96 -9.56
C PRO A 129 6.64 -18.76 -10.92
N THR A 130 7.95 -18.52 -10.92
CA THR A 130 8.79 -18.59 -12.13
C THR A 130 8.91 -20.05 -12.60
N ALA A 131 9.53 -20.26 -13.75
CA ALA A 131 9.83 -21.61 -14.25
C ALA A 131 10.65 -22.47 -13.26
N ASP A 132 11.47 -21.83 -12.41
CA ASP A 132 12.30 -22.48 -11.38
C ASP A 132 11.57 -22.65 -10.03
N GLY A 133 10.32 -22.16 -9.93
CA GLY A 133 9.48 -22.26 -8.73
C GLY A 133 9.67 -21.12 -7.73
N GLU A 134 10.50 -20.12 -8.04
CA GLU A 134 10.66 -18.93 -7.18
C GLU A 134 9.46 -18.01 -7.31
N LEU A 135 8.99 -17.44 -6.20
CA LEU A 135 7.89 -16.49 -6.21
C LEU A 135 8.38 -15.12 -6.69
N THR A 136 7.74 -14.57 -7.72
CA THR A 136 8.00 -13.23 -8.22
C THR A 136 6.75 -12.36 -8.12
N PRO A 137 6.85 -11.08 -7.71
CA PRO A 137 5.72 -10.17 -7.68
C PRO A 137 5.29 -9.78 -9.11
N VAL A 138 4.02 -9.96 -9.41
CA VAL A 138 3.39 -9.66 -10.70
C VAL A 138 2.28 -8.63 -10.49
N ALA A 139 2.30 -7.58 -11.29
CA ALA A 139 1.22 -6.62 -11.39
C ALA A 139 0.20 -7.08 -12.42
N ILE A 140 -1.10 -7.05 -12.08
CA ILE A 140 -2.19 -7.49 -12.96
C ILE A 140 -3.29 -6.45 -13.01
N SER A 141 -3.84 -6.21 -14.21
CA SER A 141 -5.03 -5.40 -14.43
C SER A 141 -5.91 -6.01 -15.50
N THR A 142 -7.23 -6.01 -15.31
CA THR A 142 -8.18 -6.51 -16.30
C THR A 142 -8.59 -5.42 -17.29
N ARG A 143 -8.69 -5.77 -18.57
CA ARG A 143 -9.30 -4.91 -19.59
C ARG A 143 -10.82 -5.02 -19.50
N GLU A 144 -11.45 -4.05 -18.85
CA GLU A 144 -12.91 -3.98 -18.71
C GLU A 144 -13.50 -3.00 -19.74
N VAL A 145 -14.81 -3.11 -20.02
CA VAL A 145 -15.51 -2.18 -20.93
C VAL A 145 -15.54 -0.76 -20.36
N GLU A 146 -15.13 0.22 -21.18
CA GLU A 146 -15.29 1.65 -20.94
C GLU A 146 -16.40 2.19 -21.86
N PHE A 147 -17.59 2.41 -21.30
CA PHE A 147 -18.76 2.82 -22.09
C PHE A 147 -18.59 4.19 -22.72
N ASP A 148 -17.79 5.08 -22.13
CA ASP A 148 -17.51 6.41 -22.69
C ASP A 148 -16.64 6.39 -23.94
N GLY A 149 -15.90 5.30 -24.16
CA GLY A 149 -15.14 5.10 -25.39
C GLY A 149 -15.97 4.62 -26.59
N ILE A 150 -17.23 4.22 -26.38
CA ILE A 150 -18.12 3.74 -27.44
C ILE A 150 -18.66 4.94 -28.22
N GLN A 151 -18.28 5.05 -29.50
CA GLN A 151 -18.63 6.20 -30.36
C GLN A 151 -20.13 6.28 -30.68
N ASP A 152 -20.77 5.15 -31.00
CA ASP A 152 -22.21 5.07 -31.27
C ASP A 152 -22.93 4.31 -30.15
N LYS A 153 -23.32 5.03 -29.10
CA LYS A 153 -24.03 4.48 -27.92
C LYS A 153 -25.51 4.21 -28.23
N ASN A 154 -25.79 3.33 -29.18
CA ASN A 154 -27.14 2.82 -29.42
C ASN A 154 -27.45 1.60 -28.54
N TRP A 155 -28.74 1.23 -28.45
CA TRP A 155 -29.19 0.13 -27.59
C TRP A 155 -28.53 -1.21 -27.93
N GLN A 156 -28.39 -1.54 -29.22
CA GLN A 156 -27.74 -2.79 -29.62
C GLN A 156 -26.28 -2.84 -29.16
N ASN A 157 -25.55 -1.74 -29.31
CA ASN A 157 -24.14 -1.68 -28.97
C ASN A 157 -23.92 -1.87 -27.47
N ILE A 158 -24.69 -1.21 -26.62
CA ILE A 158 -24.47 -1.27 -25.17
C ILE A 158 -25.12 -2.48 -24.48
N HIS A 159 -25.99 -3.23 -25.17
CA HIS A 159 -26.68 -4.39 -24.60
C HIS A 159 -26.42 -5.73 -25.31
N LEU A 160 -26.10 -5.75 -26.61
CA LEU A 160 -26.05 -7.00 -27.40
C LEU A 160 -24.68 -7.34 -27.97
N ARG A 161 -23.85 -6.34 -28.30
CA ARG A 161 -22.59 -6.56 -29.00
C ARG A 161 -21.51 -7.01 -28.03
N GLU A 162 -21.01 -8.24 -28.18
CA GLU A 162 -20.02 -8.85 -27.28
C GLU A 162 -18.85 -7.93 -26.94
N ARG A 163 -18.19 -7.34 -27.95
CA ARG A 163 -17.07 -6.40 -27.80
C ARG A 163 -17.35 -5.15 -26.94
N TYR A 164 -18.61 -4.84 -26.67
CA TYR A 164 -19.07 -3.69 -25.88
C TYR A 164 -19.82 -4.13 -24.62
N VAL A 165 -20.01 -5.44 -24.43
CA VAL A 165 -20.64 -5.99 -23.23
C VAL A 165 -19.71 -6.88 -22.43
N ALA A 166 -18.59 -7.36 -22.98
CA ALA A 166 -17.55 -8.08 -22.26
C ALA A 166 -16.20 -7.39 -22.46
N GLY A 167 -15.41 -7.33 -21.40
CA GLY A 167 -14.00 -6.96 -21.49
C GLY A 167 -13.15 -8.08 -22.09
N VAL A 168 -11.85 -7.85 -22.26
CA VAL A 168 -10.96 -8.79 -22.94
C VAL A 168 -9.62 -8.98 -22.22
N GLY A 169 -9.63 -9.94 -21.31
CA GLY A 169 -8.49 -10.51 -20.62
C GLY A 169 -7.86 -9.57 -19.61
N ALA A 170 -6.58 -9.82 -19.34
CA ALA A 170 -5.76 -9.03 -18.45
C ALA A 170 -4.48 -8.58 -19.14
N VAL A 171 -3.85 -7.57 -18.54
CA VAL A 171 -2.44 -7.20 -18.71
C VAL A 171 -1.73 -7.60 -17.45
N ALA A 172 -0.57 -8.22 -17.60
CA ALA A 172 0.32 -8.53 -16.49
C ALA A 172 1.73 -8.04 -16.79
N SER A 173 2.47 -7.61 -15.77
CA SER A 173 3.88 -7.27 -15.87
C SER A 173 4.64 -7.66 -14.61
N LEU A 174 5.95 -7.89 -14.71
CA LEU A 174 6.79 -7.99 -13.52
C LEU A 174 6.71 -6.69 -12.72
N ALA A 175 6.52 -6.81 -11.41
CA ALA A 175 6.39 -5.65 -10.53
C ALA A 175 7.74 -5.16 -10.00
N ALA A 176 8.77 -6.02 -10.03
CA ALA A 176 10.10 -5.74 -9.48
C ALA A 176 11.15 -5.31 -10.53
N THR A 177 10.88 -5.51 -11.81
CA THR A 177 11.85 -5.28 -12.90
C THR A 177 11.35 -4.25 -13.90
N ARG A 178 12.24 -3.83 -14.80
CA ARG A 178 11.91 -2.96 -15.94
C ARG A 178 12.57 -3.48 -17.20
N SER A 179 12.00 -3.13 -18.34
CA SER A 179 12.63 -3.35 -19.64
C SER A 179 13.81 -2.39 -19.88
N ASP A 180 14.58 -2.66 -20.94
CA ASP A 180 15.68 -1.80 -21.40
C ASP A 180 15.22 -0.36 -21.69
N ASP A 181 13.97 -0.19 -22.13
CA ASP A 181 13.33 1.10 -22.39
C ASP A 181 12.76 1.77 -21.12
N PHE A 182 13.12 1.28 -19.93
CA PHE A 182 12.71 1.82 -18.63
C PHE A 182 11.21 1.70 -18.32
N ARG A 183 10.49 0.78 -18.99
CA ARG A 183 9.04 0.56 -18.83
C ARG A 183 8.75 -0.74 -18.07
N PRO A 184 7.51 -0.97 -17.60
CA PRO A 184 7.14 -2.25 -17.01
C PRO A 184 7.37 -3.38 -18.01
N GLU A 185 7.95 -4.48 -17.53
CA GLU A 185 8.19 -5.66 -18.37
C GLU A 185 6.91 -6.50 -18.45
N LEU A 186 6.20 -6.39 -19.59
CA LEU A 186 4.91 -7.06 -19.80
C LEU A 186 5.07 -8.57 -19.95
N LEU A 187 4.28 -9.32 -19.19
CA LEU A 187 4.15 -10.78 -19.21
C LEU A 187 2.91 -11.25 -19.98
N LEU A 188 1.84 -10.46 -19.97
CA LEU A 188 0.60 -10.73 -20.68
C LEU A 188 0.14 -9.44 -21.37
N ARG A 189 -0.01 -9.47 -22.70
CA ARG A 189 -0.23 -8.26 -23.53
C ARG A 189 -1.07 -8.57 -24.77
N ASN A 190 -1.40 -7.55 -25.56
CA ASN A 190 -2.19 -7.64 -26.81
C ASN A 190 -3.69 -7.95 -26.63
N ILE A 191 -4.41 -7.90 -27.76
CA ILE A 191 -5.80 -8.35 -27.92
C ILE A 191 -5.86 -9.21 -29.20
N PRO A 192 -6.12 -10.53 -29.11
CA PRO A 192 -6.33 -11.32 -27.89
C PRO A 192 -5.09 -11.33 -26.97
N PRO A 193 -5.26 -11.57 -25.66
CA PRO A 193 -4.15 -11.57 -24.71
C PRO A 193 -3.21 -12.76 -24.97
N GLU A 194 -1.92 -12.49 -25.03
CA GLU A 194 -0.86 -13.47 -25.28
C GLU A 194 0.17 -13.42 -24.15
N ALA A 195 0.43 -14.58 -23.54
CA ALA A 195 1.48 -14.73 -22.55
C ALA A 195 2.85 -14.74 -23.23
N VAL A 196 3.82 -14.02 -22.65
CA VAL A 196 5.18 -13.95 -23.18
C VAL A 196 5.93 -15.24 -22.82
N SER A 197 6.53 -15.88 -23.83
CA SER A 197 7.47 -16.98 -23.62
C SER A 197 8.90 -16.46 -23.51
N GLY A 198 9.72 -17.01 -22.60
CA GLY A 198 11.11 -16.60 -22.45
C GLY A 198 11.67 -16.81 -21.03
N PRO A 199 12.89 -16.32 -20.76
CA PRO A 199 13.53 -16.45 -19.45
C PRO A 199 12.81 -15.67 -18.33
N THR A 200 11.99 -14.68 -18.68
CA THR A 200 11.17 -13.91 -17.73
C THR A 200 9.72 -14.39 -17.65
N ALA A 201 9.39 -15.49 -18.34
CA ALA A 201 8.07 -16.09 -18.26
C ALA A 201 7.81 -16.64 -16.84
N VAL A 202 6.57 -16.50 -16.41
CA VAL A 202 6.05 -17.10 -15.19
C VAL A 202 4.99 -18.11 -15.56
N ASN A 203 4.76 -19.10 -14.69
CA ASN A 203 3.75 -20.12 -14.94
C ASN A 203 2.34 -19.55 -14.73
N ASP A 204 1.33 -20.24 -15.25
CA ASP A 204 -0.09 -20.03 -14.92
C ASP A 204 -0.66 -18.65 -15.27
N LEU A 205 -0.10 -17.96 -16.28
CA LEU A 205 -0.64 -16.70 -16.83
C LEU A 205 -1.37 -16.84 -18.17
N GLU A 206 -1.49 -18.06 -18.71
CA GLU A 206 -2.19 -18.29 -19.97
C GLU A 206 -3.69 -18.07 -19.80
N LEU A 207 -4.32 -17.36 -20.75
CA LEU A 207 -5.77 -17.14 -20.77
C LEU A 207 -6.40 -17.91 -21.92
N GLU A 208 -7.13 -18.97 -21.59
CA GLU A 208 -7.93 -19.74 -22.54
C GLU A 208 -9.28 -19.06 -22.84
N ARG A 209 -9.86 -18.37 -21.84
CA ARG A 209 -11.11 -17.61 -21.98
C ARG A 209 -10.92 -16.19 -21.48
N PRO A 210 -10.61 -15.24 -22.37
CA PRO A 210 -10.30 -13.88 -21.97
C PRO A 210 -11.54 -13.05 -21.62
N GLU A 211 -12.75 -13.52 -21.82
CA GLU A 211 -13.96 -12.70 -21.68
C GLU A 211 -14.17 -12.23 -20.24
N ILE A 212 -14.33 -10.91 -20.06
CA ILE A 212 -14.63 -10.30 -18.75
C ILE A 212 -16.09 -9.82 -18.75
N PHE A 213 -17.02 -10.72 -18.45
CA PHE A 213 -18.42 -10.37 -18.22
C PHE A 213 -18.58 -9.72 -16.85
N PHE A 214 -17.97 -10.26 -15.81
CA PHE A 214 -18.03 -9.76 -14.44
C PHE A 214 -16.73 -9.05 -14.07
N GLY A 215 -16.85 -7.82 -13.58
CA GLY A 215 -15.69 -6.94 -13.34
C GLY A 215 -15.90 -5.97 -12.18
N THR A 216 -14.93 -5.09 -11.97
CA THR A 216 -14.95 -4.13 -10.86
C THR A 216 -15.61 -2.82 -11.21
N ARG A 217 -15.69 -2.47 -12.49
CA ARG A 217 -16.24 -1.18 -12.95
C ARG A 217 -17.72 -1.03 -12.61
N THR A 218 -18.09 0.18 -12.19
CA THR A 218 -19.47 0.54 -11.94
C THR A 218 -20.25 0.59 -13.26
N GLN A 219 -21.35 -0.14 -13.30
CA GLN A 219 -22.26 -0.19 -14.45
C GLN A 219 -23.29 0.94 -14.39
N THR A 220 -22.86 2.19 -14.62
CA THR A 220 -23.76 3.35 -14.66
C THR A 220 -24.61 3.38 -15.93
N GLU A 221 -24.04 2.98 -17.07
CA GLU A 221 -24.68 3.10 -18.39
C GLU A 221 -25.63 1.94 -18.70
N THR A 222 -25.33 0.73 -18.24
CA THR A 222 -26.13 -0.46 -18.56
C THR A 222 -26.37 -1.34 -17.34
N ARG A 223 -27.66 -1.51 -16.96
CA ARG A 223 -28.04 -2.36 -15.82
C ARG A 223 -28.08 -3.84 -16.17
N TYR A 224 -28.06 -4.17 -17.46
CA TYR A 224 -28.14 -5.54 -17.97
C TYR A 224 -27.53 -5.65 -19.37
N VAL A 225 -27.07 -6.83 -19.75
CA VAL A 225 -26.68 -7.15 -21.13
C VAL A 225 -27.36 -8.44 -21.55
N VAL A 226 -27.39 -8.73 -22.84
CA VAL A 226 -28.00 -9.94 -23.37
C VAL A 226 -27.00 -10.66 -24.26
N ALA A 227 -26.63 -11.87 -23.85
CA ALA A 227 -25.81 -12.77 -24.66
C ALA A 227 -26.73 -13.66 -25.51
N THR A 228 -26.40 -13.82 -26.79
CA THR A 228 -27.08 -14.75 -27.68
C THR A 228 -26.02 -15.55 -28.42
N ALA A 229 -25.86 -16.83 -28.06
CA ALA A 229 -24.85 -17.70 -28.61
C ALA A 229 -24.87 -17.70 -30.15
N GLY A 230 -23.70 -17.49 -30.74
CA GLY A 230 -23.49 -17.52 -32.19
C GLY A 230 -22.05 -17.91 -32.51
N THR A 231 -21.73 -18.04 -33.81
CA THR A 231 -20.38 -18.44 -34.26
C THR A 231 -19.40 -17.27 -34.34
N GLU A 232 -19.88 -16.02 -34.30
CA GLU A 232 -19.07 -14.81 -34.34
C GLU A 232 -19.12 -13.98 -33.06
N GLN A 233 -20.16 -14.17 -32.25
CA GLN A 233 -20.37 -13.49 -30.97
C GLN A 233 -20.81 -14.54 -29.95
N PHE A 234 -20.23 -14.50 -28.76
CA PHE A 234 -20.48 -15.46 -27.69
C PHE A 234 -20.22 -16.89 -28.19
N ALA A 235 -19.11 -17.06 -28.91
CA ALA A 235 -18.68 -18.33 -29.48
C ALA A 235 -17.85 -19.11 -28.47
N GLY A 236 -17.85 -20.43 -28.57
CA GLY A 236 -16.92 -21.29 -27.85
C GLY A 236 -15.51 -21.22 -28.45
N PRO A 237 -14.50 -21.77 -27.74
CA PRO A 237 -13.09 -21.76 -28.18
C PRO A 237 -12.85 -22.43 -29.55
N ASP A 238 -13.72 -23.35 -29.95
CA ASP A 238 -13.66 -24.06 -31.24
C ASP A 238 -14.41 -23.33 -32.38
N GLY A 239 -14.96 -22.15 -32.11
CA GLY A 239 -15.77 -21.36 -33.06
C GLY A 239 -17.21 -21.85 -33.21
N SER A 240 -17.66 -22.81 -32.39
CA SER A 240 -19.07 -23.21 -32.30
C SER A 240 -19.87 -22.19 -31.47
N PRO A 241 -21.22 -22.19 -31.53
CA PRO A 241 -22.01 -21.37 -30.61
C PRO A 241 -21.71 -21.75 -29.16
N GLY A 242 -21.37 -20.76 -28.33
CA GLY A 242 -21.01 -21.00 -26.93
C GLY A 242 -22.15 -21.58 -26.09
N ALA A 243 -21.78 -22.31 -25.06
CA ALA A 243 -22.64 -22.88 -24.04
C ALA A 243 -22.84 -21.88 -22.87
N PRO A 244 -24.09 -21.54 -22.51
CA PRO A 244 -24.38 -20.76 -21.31
C PRO A 244 -23.88 -21.47 -20.05
N GLY A 245 -23.26 -20.71 -19.14
CA GLY A 245 -22.65 -21.23 -17.90
C GLY A 245 -21.24 -21.78 -18.09
N VAL A 246 -20.69 -21.74 -19.30
CA VAL A 246 -19.32 -22.19 -19.61
C VAL A 246 -18.56 -21.13 -20.40
N ASP A 247 -19.08 -20.76 -21.57
CA ASP A 247 -18.43 -19.79 -22.46
C ASP A 247 -18.89 -18.35 -22.18
N PHE A 248 -20.09 -18.20 -21.61
CA PHE A 248 -20.64 -16.93 -21.17
C PHE A 248 -21.64 -17.18 -20.02
N PRO A 249 -22.12 -16.15 -19.31
CA PRO A 249 -22.95 -16.34 -18.12
C PRO A 249 -24.25 -17.07 -18.42
N GLU A 250 -24.67 -17.98 -17.53
CA GLU A 250 -25.93 -18.74 -17.69
C GLU A 250 -27.14 -17.80 -17.92
N GLY A 251 -27.21 -16.73 -17.12
CA GLY A 251 -28.17 -15.64 -17.26
C GLY A 251 -29.65 -16.09 -17.13
N ILE A 252 -30.55 -15.15 -17.41
CA ILE A 252 -32.00 -15.40 -17.39
C ILE A 252 -32.44 -15.67 -18.83
N ALA A 253 -32.89 -16.89 -19.11
CA ALA A 253 -33.37 -17.27 -20.45
C ALA A 253 -34.58 -16.43 -20.91
N LEU A 254 -34.54 -15.90 -22.13
CA LEU A 254 -35.59 -15.05 -22.71
C LEU A 254 -36.58 -15.83 -23.57
N GLU A 255 -37.01 -17.01 -23.12
CA GLU A 255 -37.88 -17.92 -23.89
C GLU A 255 -39.36 -17.52 -23.93
N SER A 256 -39.82 -16.74 -22.94
CA SER A 256 -41.24 -16.41 -22.78
C SER A 256 -41.51 -14.93 -22.95
N THR A 257 -42.51 -14.57 -23.75
CA THR A 257 -42.98 -13.18 -23.91
C THR A 257 -43.38 -12.55 -22.57
N LEU A 258 -43.99 -13.31 -21.66
CA LEU A 258 -44.32 -12.80 -20.32
C LEU A 258 -43.05 -12.46 -19.53
N ARG A 259 -42.03 -13.31 -19.61
CA ARG A 259 -40.73 -13.05 -18.96
C ARG A 259 -40.04 -11.82 -19.57
N LYS A 260 -40.04 -11.68 -20.90
CA LYS A 260 -39.55 -10.47 -21.60
C LYS A 260 -40.29 -9.22 -21.13
N LEU A 261 -41.62 -9.26 -21.01
CA LEU A 261 -42.44 -8.14 -20.52
C LEU A 261 -42.12 -7.77 -19.07
N LEU A 262 -41.95 -8.75 -18.17
CA LEU A 262 -41.59 -8.49 -16.77
C LEU A 262 -40.19 -7.90 -16.64
N LEU A 263 -39.22 -8.38 -17.43
CA LEU A 263 -37.86 -7.85 -17.46
C LEU A 263 -37.84 -6.44 -18.07
N ALA A 264 -38.57 -6.21 -19.15
CA ALA A 264 -38.77 -4.88 -19.74
C ALA A 264 -39.36 -3.89 -18.73
N TRP A 265 -40.33 -4.33 -17.92
CA TRP A 265 -40.88 -3.51 -16.84
C TRP A 265 -39.86 -3.25 -15.72
N HIS A 266 -39.13 -4.27 -15.27
CA HIS A 266 -38.12 -4.15 -14.21
C HIS A 266 -36.95 -3.23 -14.61
N PHE A 267 -36.46 -3.37 -15.84
CA PHE A 267 -35.38 -2.55 -16.39
C PHE A 267 -35.86 -1.25 -17.05
N GLY A 268 -37.18 -1.05 -17.17
CA GLY A 268 -37.75 0.12 -17.82
C GLY A 268 -37.38 0.23 -19.30
N ASP A 269 -37.15 -0.89 -19.97
CA ASP A 269 -36.61 -0.96 -21.33
C ASP A 269 -37.51 -1.75 -22.28
N PRO A 270 -38.27 -1.09 -23.17
CA PRO A 270 -39.19 -1.77 -24.10
C PRO A 270 -38.46 -2.58 -25.19
N ASN A 271 -37.18 -2.31 -25.48
CA ASN A 271 -36.46 -3.02 -26.54
C ASN A 271 -36.28 -4.51 -26.22
N LEU A 272 -36.34 -4.90 -24.94
CA LEU A 272 -36.37 -6.31 -24.51
C LEU A 272 -37.57 -7.11 -25.07
N VAL A 273 -38.63 -6.44 -25.50
CA VAL A 273 -39.83 -7.06 -26.09
C VAL A 273 -39.85 -6.92 -27.61
N PHE A 274 -39.39 -5.78 -28.14
CA PHE A 274 -39.56 -5.43 -29.55
C PHE A 274 -38.32 -5.68 -30.43
N SER A 275 -37.15 -5.93 -29.84
CA SER A 275 -35.93 -6.21 -30.61
C SER A 275 -36.02 -7.57 -31.32
N SER A 276 -35.80 -7.56 -32.63
CA SER A 276 -35.75 -8.78 -33.47
C SER A 276 -34.42 -9.54 -33.36
N GLU A 277 -33.38 -8.93 -32.77
CA GLU A 277 -32.09 -9.62 -32.50
C GLU A 277 -32.18 -10.54 -31.27
N LEU A 278 -33.26 -10.44 -30.48
CA LEU A 278 -33.50 -11.31 -29.34
C LEU A 278 -34.22 -12.58 -29.77
N SER A 279 -33.70 -13.72 -29.32
CA SER A 279 -34.27 -15.05 -29.57
C SER A 279 -34.57 -15.76 -28.25
N ASP A 280 -35.15 -16.95 -28.33
CA ASP A 280 -35.42 -17.79 -27.15
C ASP A 280 -34.12 -18.37 -26.55
N GLN A 281 -33.02 -18.34 -27.31
CA GLN A 281 -31.68 -18.68 -26.84
C GLN A 281 -30.98 -17.53 -26.12
N SER A 282 -31.52 -16.31 -26.20
CA SER A 282 -30.92 -15.14 -25.55
C SER A 282 -30.96 -15.26 -24.03
N ARG A 283 -29.88 -14.85 -23.37
CA ARG A 283 -29.69 -14.85 -21.92
C ARG A 283 -29.48 -13.43 -21.41
N LEU A 284 -30.37 -12.96 -20.54
CA LEU A 284 -30.21 -11.66 -19.89
C LEU A 284 -29.30 -11.79 -18.66
N ILE A 285 -28.27 -10.95 -18.61
CA ILE A 285 -27.22 -10.96 -17.60
C ILE A 285 -27.27 -9.62 -16.88
N HIS A 286 -27.29 -9.61 -15.55
CA HIS A 286 -27.38 -8.40 -14.74
C HIS A 286 -26.54 -8.54 -13.47
N ARG A 287 -26.33 -7.42 -12.75
CA ARG A 287 -25.46 -7.34 -11.56
C ARG A 287 -24.06 -7.88 -11.86
N ARG A 288 -23.40 -7.32 -12.87
CA ARG A 288 -22.08 -7.81 -13.28
C ARG A 288 -20.92 -7.28 -12.44
N GLN A 289 -21.19 -6.31 -11.57
CA GLN A 289 -20.16 -5.72 -10.72
C GLN A 289 -19.94 -6.65 -9.53
N VAL A 290 -18.72 -7.17 -9.39
CA VAL A 290 -18.43 -8.33 -8.53
C VAL A 290 -18.81 -8.08 -7.06
N VAL A 291 -18.54 -6.88 -6.52
CA VAL A 291 -18.88 -6.54 -5.14
C VAL A 291 -20.40 -6.45 -4.93
N SER A 292 -21.12 -5.82 -5.86
CA SER A 292 -22.59 -5.69 -5.81
C SER A 292 -23.26 -7.05 -5.95
N ARG A 293 -22.68 -7.95 -6.74
CA ARG A 293 -23.13 -9.34 -6.88
C ARG A 293 -22.97 -10.10 -5.56
N ALA A 294 -21.78 -10.09 -4.97
CA ALA A 294 -21.51 -10.76 -3.71
C ALA A 294 -22.39 -10.20 -2.57
N ARG A 295 -22.52 -8.87 -2.48
CA ARG A 295 -23.38 -8.20 -1.49
C ARG A 295 -24.86 -8.50 -1.66
N ALA A 296 -25.32 -8.74 -2.90
CA ALA A 296 -26.72 -9.12 -3.15
C ALA A 296 -27.02 -10.55 -2.64
N VAL A 297 -26.02 -11.44 -2.61
CA VAL A 297 -26.15 -12.80 -2.08
C VAL A 297 -25.98 -12.81 -0.56
N ALA A 298 -24.94 -12.15 -0.04
CA ALA A 298 -24.62 -12.09 1.40
C ALA A 298 -24.55 -10.64 1.90
N PRO A 299 -25.69 -9.98 2.17
CA PRO A 299 -25.73 -8.57 2.58
C PRO A 299 -25.21 -8.30 4.00
N PHE A 300 -24.97 -9.36 4.78
CA PHE A 300 -24.42 -9.31 6.13
C PHE A 300 -22.88 -9.35 6.16
N VAL A 301 -22.23 -9.62 5.03
CA VAL A 301 -20.77 -9.56 4.88
C VAL A 301 -20.35 -8.19 4.36
N ASP A 302 -19.38 -7.57 5.01
CA ASP A 302 -18.78 -6.33 4.54
C ASP A 302 -17.68 -6.64 3.50
N PHE A 303 -17.71 -5.94 2.37
CA PHE A 303 -16.74 -6.04 1.27
C PHE A 303 -16.15 -4.65 1.02
N PHE A 304 -15.17 -4.26 1.82
CA PHE A 304 -14.54 -2.94 1.75
C PHE A 304 -13.17 -2.95 1.07
N GLU A 305 -12.49 -4.10 1.06
CA GLU A 305 -11.31 -4.28 0.23
C GLU A 305 -11.71 -4.27 -1.24
N ASP A 306 -10.85 -3.69 -2.06
CA ASP A 306 -10.96 -3.76 -3.50
C ASP A 306 -10.72 -5.20 -4.01
N PRO A 307 -11.62 -5.78 -4.83
CA PRO A 307 -11.39 -7.07 -5.45
C PRO A 307 -10.13 -7.07 -6.30
N TYR A 308 -9.41 -8.20 -6.31
CA TYR A 308 -8.23 -8.40 -7.13
C TYR A 308 -8.42 -9.56 -8.11
N PRO A 309 -7.91 -9.42 -9.34
CA PRO A 309 -7.96 -10.48 -10.34
C PRO A 309 -6.80 -11.45 -10.12
N VAL A 310 -7.11 -12.74 -10.26
CA VAL A 310 -6.16 -13.84 -10.32
C VAL A 310 -6.41 -14.58 -11.63
N ILE A 311 -5.35 -14.93 -12.35
CA ILE A 311 -5.44 -15.85 -13.48
C ILE A 311 -5.31 -17.26 -12.91
N ALA A 312 -6.34 -18.08 -13.12
CA ALA A 312 -6.39 -19.47 -12.70
C ALA A 312 -7.25 -20.28 -13.68
N ASP A 313 -6.84 -21.52 -13.99
CA ASP A 313 -7.53 -22.41 -14.95
C ASP A 313 -7.90 -21.71 -16.28
N GLY A 314 -6.97 -20.94 -16.83
CA GLY A 314 -7.15 -20.22 -18.10
C GLY A 314 -8.15 -19.07 -18.06
N ARG A 315 -8.63 -18.66 -16.88
CA ARG A 315 -9.67 -17.64 -16.68
C ARG A 315 -9.24 -16.58 -15.67
N VAL A 316 -9.87 -15.42 -15.73
CA VAL A 316 -9.77 -14.43 -14.65
C VAL A 316 -10.79 -14.77 -13.57
N ILE A 317 -10.32 -15.02 -12.35
CA ILE A 317 -11.11 -15.20 -11.15
C ILE A 317 -10.89 -14.00 -10.24
N TRP A 318 -11.97 -13.32 -9.86
CA TRP A 318 -11.90 -12.24 -8.86
C TRP A 318 -11.93 -12.84 -7.47
N ILE A 319 -10.98 -12.43 -6.62
CA ILE A 319 -11.03 -12.73 -5.17
C ILE A 319 -11.48 -11.47 -4.43
N LEU A 320 -12.46 -11.64 -3.55
CA LEU A 320 -13.01 -10.61 -2.67
C LEU A 320 -12.75 -11.00 -1.21
N GLU A 321 -12.41 -9.99 -0.42
CA GLU A 321 -12.23 -10.12 1.03
C GLU A 321 -13.54 -9.81 1.75
N GLY A 322 -14.06 -10.82 2.46
CA GLY A 322 -15.33 -10.75 3.19
C GLY A 322 -15.12 -10.63 4.69
N PHE A 323 -15.68 -9.59 5.28
CA PHE A 323 -15.52 -9.27 6.69
C PHE A 323 -16.81 -9.42 7.47
N THR A 324 -16.73 -10.01 8.67
CA THR A 324 -17.74 -9.81 9.70
C THR A 324 -17.32 -8.65 10.58
N SER A 325 -18.28 -7.83 10.98
CA SER A 325 -17.97 -6.68 11.82
C SER A 325 -19.16 -6.23 12.66
N THR A 326 -18.90 -5.63 13.81
CA THR A 326 -19.95 -5.04 14.66
C THR A 326 -19.47 -3.82 15.42
N ALA A 327 -20.38 -2.89 15.70
CA ALA A 327 -20.16 -1.75 16.58
C ALA A 327 -20.54 -2.05 18.04
N ALA A 328 -21.09 -3.24 18.31
CA ALA A 328 -21.65 -3.63 19.61
C ALA A 328 -20.71 -4.47 20.48
N TYR A 329 -19.46 -4.71 20.05
CA TYR A 329 -18.49 -5.45 20.86
C TYR A 329 -18.14 -4.66 22.13
N PRO A 330 -18.28 -5.25 23.32
CA PRO A 330 -18.22 -4.52 24.58
C PRO A 330 -16.80 -4.03 24.88
N LEU A 331 -16.70 -2.86 25.53
CA LEU A 331 -15.46 -2.29 26.10
C LEU A 331 -14.33 -2.00 25.08
N SER A 332 -14.44 -2.41 23.82
CA SER A 332 -13.50 -2.08 22.74
C SER A 332 -13.70 -0.66 22.23
N ALA A 333 -12.64 0.01 21.80
CA ALA A 333 -12.72 1.32 21.15
C ALA A 333 -13.32 1.29 19.73
N LEU A 334 -13.80 2.44 19.27
CA LEU A 334 -14.57 2.58 18.04
C LEU A 334 -13.71 3.21 16.93
N TYR A 335 -13.41 2.45 15.89
CA TYR A 335 -12.57 2.85 14.76
C TYR A 335 -13.35 2.88 13.44
N ASP A 336 -12.87 3.65 12.47
CA ASP A 336 -13.42 3.67 11.12
C ASP A 336 -12.98 2.41 10.36
N PHE A 337 -13.93 1.78 9.67
CA PHE A 337 -13.73 0.62 8.81
C PHE A 337 -14.60 0.78 7.57
N GLY A 338 -13.96 1.21 6.47
CA GLY A 338 -14.68 1.69 5.30
C GLY A 338 -15.63 2.84 5.65
N PRO A 339 -16.90 2.84 5.18
CA PRO A 339 -17.85 3.92 5.45
C PRO A 339 -18.53 3.82 6.83
N ARG A 340 -18.07 2.93 7.73
CA ARG A 340 -18.75 2.62 8.98
C ARG A 340 -17.78 2.57 10.15
N ARG A 341 -18.29 2.77 11.36
CA ARG A 341 -17.50 2.61 12.59
C ARG A 341 -17.73 1.25 13.24
N ARG A 342 -16.65 0.61 13.72
CA ARG A 342 -16.62 -0.75 14.26
C ARG A 342 -15.78 -0.86 15.52
N ARG A 343 -16.14 -1.83 16.37
CA ARG A 343 -15.42 -2.24 17.58
C ARG A 343 -14.84 -3.65 17.46
N TYR A 344 -15.24 -4.37 16.42
CA TYR A 344 -14.86 -5.73 16.10
C TYR A 344 -14.88 -5.92 14.59
N VAL A 345 -13.82 -6.50 14.05
CA VAL A 345 -13.69 -6.85 12.63
C VAL A 345 -12.91 -8.16 12.51
N ARG A 346 -13.36 -9.05 11.61
CA ARG A 346 -12.66 -10.27 11.21
C ARG A 346 -12.75 -10.49 9.71
N ASN A 347 -11.64 -10.90 9.10
CA ASN A 347 -11.64 -11.45 7.75
C ASN A 347 -12.05 -12.92 7.83
N SER A 348 -13.34 -13.18 7.62
CA SER A 348 -13.95 -14.48 7.93
C SER A 348 -14.34 -15.26 6.68
N PHE A 349 -14.44 -14.57 5.53
CA PHE A 349 -14.82 -15.17 4.27
C PHE A 349 -13.86 -14.74 3.16
N LYS A 350 -13.49 -15.68 2.30
CA LYS A 350 -12.92 -15.40 0.98
C LYS A 350 -14.01 -15.70 -0.05
N VAL A 351 -14.17 -14.84 -1.05
CA VAL A 351 -15.23 -15.04 -2.07
C VAL A 351 -14.60 -14.99 -3.44
N THR A 352 -14.92 -15.96 -4.28
CA THR A 352 -14.46 -15.98 -5.67
C THR A 352 -15.60 -15.64 -6.62
N VAL A 353 -15.30 -14.94 -7.71
CA VAL A 353 -16.23 -14.69 -8.81
C VAL A 353 -15.53 -14.94 -10.13
N ASP A 354 -15.99 -15.93 -10.90
CA ASP A 354 -15.50 -16.18 -12.25
C ASP A 354 -15.88 -15.00 -13.17
N ALA A 355 -14.90 -14.41 -13.87
CA ALA A 355 -15.13 -13.26 -14.73
C ALA A 355 -15.95 -13.60 -15.99
N VAL A 356 -15.92 -14.85 -16.44
CA VAL A 356 -16.65 -15.36 -17.60
C VAL A 356 -18.07 -15.73 -17.21
N THR A 357 -18.26 -16.63 -16.24
CA THR A 357 -19.58 -17.20 -15.92
C THR A 357 -20.32 -16.40 -14.86
N GLY A 358 -19.60 -15.72 -13.97
CA GLY A 358 -20.14 -15.06 -12.78
C GLY A 358 -20.47 -16.03 -11.65
N ASP A 359 -20.04 -17.28 -11.74
CA ASP A 359 -20.17 -18.24 -10.65
C ASP A 359 -19.45 -17.71 -9.43
N LEU A 360 -20.15 -17.77 -8.31
CA LEU A 360 -19.72 -17.17 -7.08
C LEU A 360 -19.71 -18.23 -5.98
N ALA A 361 -18.62 -18.28 -5.21
CA ALA A 361 -18.46 -19.20 -4.10
C ALA A 361 -17.93 -18.44 -2.87
N PHE A 362 -18.55 -18.68 -1.71
CA PHE A 362 -18.09 -18.18 -0.42
C PHE A 362 -17.32 -19.29 0.29
N TYR A 363 -16.14 -18.97 0.80
CA TYR A 363 -15.30 -19.89 1.56
C TYR A 363 -15.10 -19.39 2.98
N ARG A 364 -15.38 -20.23 3.97
CA ARG A 364 -15.17 -19.94 5.40
C ARG A 364 -13.69 -20.04 5.74
N VAL A 365 -13.09 -18.92 6.15
CA VAL A 365 -11.74 -18.91 6.74
C VAL A 365 -11.80 -19.61 8.10
N PRO A 366 -10.89 -20.53 8.47
CA PRO A 366 -10.94 -21.25 9.74
C PRO A 366 -10.42 -20.39 10.91
N VAL A 367 -11.05 -19.24 11.15
CA VAL A 367 -10.77 -18.33 12.28
C VAL A 367 -11.91 -18.30 13.28
N ARG A 368 -11.58 -18.17 14.57
CA ARG A 368 -12.58 -17.98 15.64
C ARG A 368 -13.35 -16.68 15.42
N ASP A 369 -14.62 -16.80 15.04
CA ASP A 369 -15.50 -15.66 14.81
C ASP A 369 -16.98 -16.02 15.04
N PRO A 370 -17.54 -15.65 16.20
CA PRO A 370 -18.93 -15.96 16.53
C PRO A 370 -19.96 -15.40 15.54
N LEU A 371 -19.63 -14.31 14.82
CA LEU A 371 -20.52 -13.75 13.82
C LEU A 371 -20.57 -14.61 12.56
N ALA A 372 -19.41 -15.10 12.10
CA ALA A 372 -19.35 -16.01 10.96
C ALA A 372 -19.92 -17.39 11.30
N ASP A 373 -19.68 -17.89 12.52
CA ASP A 373 -20.24 -19.16 12.98
C ASP A 373 -21.78 -19.14 12.96
N ALA A 374 -22.39 -18.03 13.39
CA ALA A 374 -23.84 -17.84 13.33
C ALA A 374 -24.39 -17.75 11.88
N VAL A 375 -23.61 -17.18 10.96
CA VAL A 375 -23.95 -17.11 9.53
C VAL A 375 -23.91 -18.50 8.90
N GLU A 376 -22.85 -19.26 9.17
CA GLU A 376 -22.66 -20.62 8.68
C GLU A 376 -23.77 -21.55 9.17
N GLU A 377 -24.16 -21.44 10.44
CA GLU A 377 -25.29 -22.19 11.00
C GLU A 377 -26.64 -21.81 10.35
N ALA A 378 -26.84 -20.52 10.05
CA ALA A 378 -28.08 -20.03 9.44
C ALA A 378 -28.20 -20.39 7.94
N TYR A 379 -27.08 -20.53 7.22
CA TYR A 379 -27.01 -20.72 5.77
C TYR A 379 -25.97 -21.78 5.37
N PRO A 380 -26.17 -23.06 5.70
CA PRO A 380 -25.15 -24.11 5.51
C PRO A 380 -24.78 -24.35 4.04
N ASP A 381 -25.71 -24.14 3.10
CA ASP A 381 -25.45 -24.32 1.67
C ASP A 381 -24.80 -23.10 0.99
N LEU A 382 -24.71 -21.96 1.70
CA LEU A 382 -24.16 -20.72 1.13
C LEU A 382 -22.64 -20.68 1.20
N VAL A 383 -22.06 -21.30 2.24
CA VAL A 383 -20.65 -21.17 2.58
C VAL A 383 -19.97 -22.53 2.51
N LEU A 384 -18.92 -22.61 1.71
CA LEU A 384 -18.07 -23.79 1.57
C LEU A 384 -16.91 -23.73 2.58
N PRO A 385 -16.40 -24.88 3.04
CA PRO A 385 -15.17 -24.90 3.82
C PRO A 385 -13.97 -24.46 2.96
N MET A 386 -12.96 -23.83 3.57
CA MET A 386 -11.76 -23.39 2.84
C MET A 386 -11.06 -24.52 2.07
N SER A 387 -11.17 -25.76 2.55
CA SER A 387 -10.59 -26.94 1.88
C SER A 387 -11.19 -27.23 0.50
N GLU A 388 -12.38 -26.70 0.21
CA GLU A 388 -13.00 -26.81 -1.13
C GLU A 388 -12.52 -25.72 -2.10
N MET A 389 -11.78 -24.70 -1.62
CA MET A 389 -11.16 -23.73 -2.51
C MET A 389 -10.04 -24.42 -3.32
N PRO A 390 -10.04 -24.30 -4.65
CA PRO A 390 -8.97 -24.83 -5.51
C PRO A 390 -7.59 -24.42 -5.02
N GLU A 391 -6.64 -25.37 -5.06
CA GLU A 391 -5.28 -25.16 -4.54
C GLU A 391 -4.56 -23.99 -5.22
N GLU A 392 -4.72 -23.86 -6.53
CA GLU A 392 -4.22 -22.72 -7.32
C GLU A 392 -4.70 -21.39 -6.71
N LEU A 393 -6.00 -21.25 -6.45
CA LEU A 393 -6.58 -20.03 -5.85
C LEU A 393 -6.18 -19.82 -4.39
N ARG A 394 -6.00 -20.88 -3.59
CA ARG A 394 -5.47 -20.76 -2.22
C ARG A 394 -4.05 -20.20 -2.25
N GLY A 395 -3.28 -20.63 -3.23
CA GLY A 395 -1.99 -20.07 -3.59
C GLY A 395 -2.03 -18.59 -3.96
N HIS A 396 -3.20 -17.94 -4.09
CA HIS A 396 -3.40 -16.50 -4.36
C HIS A 396 -3.98 -15.67 -3.19
N LEU A 397 -4.19 -16.28 -2.03
CA LEU A 397 -4.67 -15.56 -0.86
C LEU A 397 -3.61 -14.59 -0.32
N ARG A 398 -4.07 -13.40 0.07
CA ARG A 398 -3.22 -12.33 0.63
C ARG A 398 -3.89 -11.62 1.81
N TYR A 399 -3.06 -10.94 2.61
CA TYR A 399 -3.54 -10.16 3.74
C TYR A 399 -4.26 -8.90 3.27
N PRO A 400 -5.51 -8.63 3.67
CA PRO A 400 -6.24 -7.46 3.17
C PRO A 400 -5.61 -6.14 3.64
N ARG A 401 -5.41 -5.20 2.71
CA ARG A 401 -4.84 -3.88 3.02
C ARG A 401 -5.75 -3.10 3.96
N VAL A 402 -7.06 -3.09 3.71
CA VAL A 402 -8.05 -2.40 4.55
C VAL A 402 -8.11 -2.97 5.98
N LEU A 403 -7.77 -4.24 6.18
CA LEU A 403 -7.65 -4.82 7.52
C LEU A 403 -6.40 -4.31 8.24
N LEU A 404 -5.26 -4.29 7.53
CA LEU A 404 -4.02 -3.78 8.10
C LEU A 404 -4.12 -2.28 8.41
N ASP A 405 -4.73 -1.47 7.53
CA ASP A 405 -4.94 -0.04 7.76
C ASP A 405 -5.77 0.20 9.04
N LEU A 406 -6.86 -0.55 9.22
CA LEU A 406 -7.65 -0.51 10.46
C LEU A 406 -6.80 -0.88 11.69
N GLN A 407 -5.99 -1.93 11.58
CA GLN A 407 -5.14 -2.39 12.67
C GLN A 407 -4.03 -1.38 13.00
N ASN A 408 -3.49 -0.71 12.00
CA ASN A 408 -2.48 0.34 12.17
C ASN A 408 -3.05 1.49 13.00
N GLU A 409 -4.24 1.97 12.66
CA GLU A 409 -4.96 3.01 13.43
C GLU A 409 -5.18 2.61 14.90
N VAL A 410 -5.47 1.32 15.15
CA VAL A 410 -5.60 0.79 16.51
C VAL A 410 -4.24 0.76 17.21
N LEU A 411 -3.19 0.28 16.53
CA LEU A 411 -1.84 0.14 17.06
C LEU A 411 -1.20 1.49 17.43
N LEU A 412 -1.63 2.62 16.86
CA LEU A 412 -1.14 3.94 17.26
C LEU A 412 -1.20 4.19 18.77
N GLN A 413 -2.16 3.58 19.46
CA GLN A 413 -2.32 3.69 20.92
C GLN A 413 -2.33 2.32 21.64
N TYR A 414 -2.89 1.28 21.02
CA TYR A 414 -3.15 -0.01 21.67
C TYR A 414 -2.00 -1.03 21.55
N HIS A 415 -0.83 -0.61 21.07
CA HIS A 415 0.41 -1.39 21.24
C HIS A 415 0.90 -1.41 22.71
N GLN A 416 0.42 -0.46 23.51
CA GLN A 416 0.73 -0.34 24.93
C GLN A 416 -0.06 -1.37 25.76
N GLU A 417 0.64 -2.07 26.67
CA GLU A 417 0.06 -3.22 27.38
C GLU A 417 -0.50 -2.88 28.76
N THR A 418 -0.17 -1.71 29.33
CA THR A 418 -0.53 -1.35 30.70
C THR A 418 -1.36 -0.08 30.79
N ALA A 419 -2.28 -0.03 31.76
CA ALA A 419 -3.08 1.17 32.00
C ALA A 419 -2.24 2.40 32.35
N ARG A 420 -1.12 2.20 33.06
CA ARG A 420 -0.22 3.29 33.44
C ARG A 420 0.40 3.97 32.21
N THR A 421 0.98 3.19 31.30
CA THR A 421 1.60 3.73 30.08
C THR A 421 0.53 4.39 29.21
N PHE A 422 -0.62 3.73 29.05
CA PHE A 422 -1.73 4.21 28.24
C PHE A 422 -2.29 5.55 28.74
N GLN A 423 -2.52 5.70 30.06
CA GLN A 423 -3.02 6.95 30.65
C GLN A 423 -2.01 8.10 30.50
N GLN A 424 -0.72 7.79 30.60
CA GLN A 424 0.34 8.79 30.48
C GLN A 424 0.52 9.30 29.05
N GLN A 425 0.04 8.57 28.04
CA GLN A 425 0.19 8.89 26.62
C GLN A 425 1.63 9.23 26.22
N GLN A 426 2.62 8.61 26.88
CA GLN A 426 4.04 8.90 26.67
C GLN A 426 4.63 8.12 25.48
N ASP A 427 4.00 7.02 25.09
CA ASP A 427 4.43 6.15 23.98
C ASP A 427 3.27 6.02 22.99
N VAL A 428 2.98 7.10 22.27
CA VAL A 428 1.97 7.11 21.21
C VAL A 428 2.69 7.10 19.87
N TRP A 429 2.31 6.20 18.99
CA TRP A 429 2.89 6.10 17.66
C TRP A 429 2.13 7.00 16.67
N ASP A 430 2.77 7.23 15.53
CA ASP A 430 2.24 7.93 14.39
C ASP A 430 2.59 7.17 13.10
N ILE A 431 1.81 7.40 12.06
CA ILE A 431 2.12 6.90 10.72
C ILE A 431 3.21 7.80 10.15
N PRO A 432 4.38 7.27 9.75
CA PRO A 432 5.41 8.09 9.15
C PRO A 432 4.95 8.67 7.81
N ARG A 433 5.64 9.70 7.37
CA ARG A 433 5.40 10.35 6.08
C ARG A 433 6.47 9.87 5.07
N GLU A 434 6.14 9.91 3.80
CA GLU A 434 7.07 9.69 2.68
C GLU A 434 6.83 10.75 1.58
N LEU A 435 7.80 10.94 0.69
CA LEU A 435 7.72 11.85 -0.43
C LEU A 435 7.09 11.17 -1.63
N ALA A 436 6.03 11.78 -2.16
CA ALA A 436 5.45 11.42 -3.43
C ALA A 436 5.89 12.41 -4.53
N VAL A 437 5.07 12.50 -5.58
CA VAL A 437 5.25 13.39 -6.74
C VAL A 437 5.56 14.83 -6.32
N ASN A 438 6.63 15.40 -6.87
CA ASN A 438 7.06 16.78 -6.63
C ASN A 438 7.24 17.14 -5.15
N GLU A 439 7.81 16.22 -4.35
CA GLU A 439 8.13 16.44 -2.94
C GLU A 439 6.90 16.66 -2.04
N ASN A 440 5.71 16.23 -2.49
CA ASN A 440 4.53 16.27 -1.64
C ASN A 440 4.59 15.14 -0.62
N GLU A 441 4.53 15.49 0.66
CA GLU A 441 4.44 14.48 1.71
C GLU A 441 3.09 13.78 1.70
N VAL A 442 3.12 12.45 1.79
CA VAL A 442 1.96 11.57 1.95
C VAL A 442 2.18 10.64 3.14
N ASP A 443 1.12 10.03 3.65
CA ASP A 443 1.25 9.00 4.69
C ASP A 443 1.89 7.76 4.09
N TYR A 444 2.82 7.15 4.82
CA TYR A 444 3.45 5.90 4.44
C TYR A 444 2.40 4.80 4.37
N ALA A 445 2.16 4.28 3.16
CA ALA A 445 1.20 3.22 2.95
C ALA A 445 1.86 1.84 3.10
N PRO A 446 1.13 0.80 3.55
CA PRO A 446 1.67 -0.55 3.51
C PRO A 446 2.05 -0.97 2.08
N GLU A 447 2.99 -1.88 1.85
CA GLU A 447 3.27 -2.37 0.49
C GLU A 447 3.56 -3.86 0.46
N TYR A 448 3.12 -4.51 -0.63
CA TYR A 448 3.34 -5.94 -0.85
C TYR A 448 4.75 -6.18 -1.41
N GLY A 449 5.39 -7.23 -0.93
CA GLY A 449 6.65 -7.71 -1.46
C GLY A 449 6.84 -9.20 -1.21
N VAL A 450 7.75 -9.80 -1.95
CA VAL A 450 8.24 -11.16 -1.74
C VAL A 450 9.64 -11.07 -1.16
N TYR A 451 9.79 -11.28 0.15
CA TYR A 451 11.10 -11.26 0.79
C TYR A 451 11.10 -12.15 2.03
N ARG A 452 12.26 -12.30 2.66
CA ARG A 452 12.48 -13.25 3.76
C ARG A 452 12.77 -12.49 5.05
N LEU A 453 12.07 -12.82 6.13
CA LEU A 453 12.37 -12.26 7.43
C LEU A 453 13.65 -12.88 8.04
N PRO A 454 14.37 -12.19 8.93
CA PRO A 454 15.68 -12.64 9.44
C PRO A 454 15.69 -14.03 10.11
N TRP A 455 14.55 -14.49 10.63
CA TRP A 455 14.39 -15.80 11.28
C TRP A 455 13.77 -16.87 10.37
N GLU A 456 13.46 -16.54 9.12
CA GLU A 456 12.88 -17.46 8.15
C GLU A 456 13.94 -17.93 7.15
N SER A 457 13.69 -19.10 6.55
CA SER A 457 14.56 -19.69 5.53
C SER A 457 14.04 -19.50 4.10
N GLU A 458 12.78 -19.10 3.93
CA GLU A 458 12.11 -18.98 2.63
C GLU A 458 11.49 -17.58 2.49
N SER A 459 11.51 -17.03 1.29
CA SER A 459 10.80 -15.79 0.97
C SER A 459 9.29 -16.02 0.97
N ARG A 460 8.54 -15.05 1.51
CA ARG A 460 7.08 -15.10 1.58
C ARG A 460 6.49 -13.82 0.99
N PHE A 461 5.28 -13.93 0.45
CA PHE A 461 4.53 -12.75 0.07
C PHE A 461 3.88 -12.12 1.29
N GLN A 462 4.21 -10.87 1.54
CA GLN A 462 3.82 -10.17 2.77
C GLN A 462 3.54 -8.70 2.52
N LEU A 463 2.62 -8.17 3.31
CA LEU A 463 2.25 -6.76 3.36
C LEU A 463 2.97 -6.11 4.54
N THR A 464 3.67 -5.01 4.29
CA THR A 464 4.60 -4.43 5.28
C THR A 464 4.29 -2.98 5.53
N THR A 465 4.38 -2.53 6.77
CA THR A 465 4.29 -1.12 7.17
C THR A 465 5.19 -0.83 8.37
N VAL A 466 5.37 0.45 8.72
CA VAL A 466 6.26 0.90 9.79
C VAL A 466 5.64 2.03 10.61
N PHE A 467 6.16 2.21 11.84
CA PHE A 467 5.70 3.24 12.78
C PHE A 467 6.86 4.05 13.33
N VAL A 468 6.56 5.32 13.65
CA VAL A 468 7.44 6.23 14.38
C VAL A 468 6.75 6.72 15.66
N PRO A 469 7.49 7.08 16.72
CA PRO A 469 6.88 7.78 17.84
C PRO A 469 6.34 9.14 17.40
N ARG A 470 5.21 9.57 17.96
CA ARG A 470 4.62 10.87 17.65
C ARG A 470 5.61 12.01 17.85
N GLY A 471 5.81 12.81 16.81
CA GLY A 471 6.74 13.94 16.80
C GLY A 471 8.21 13.56 16.65
N ARG A 472 8.51 12.33 16.19
CA ARG A 472 9.86 11.86 15.85
C ARG A 472 9.84 11.17 14.49
N GLU A 473 11.02 11.03 13.89
CA GLU A 473 11.20 10.42 12.57
C GLU A 473 11.93 9.07 12.60
N ASN A 474 12.45 8.66 13.77
CA ASN A 474 13.10 7.36 13.93
C ASN A 474 12.05 6.27 14.13
N LEU A 475 12.28 5.10 13.55
CA LEU A 475 11.41 3.94 13.68
C LEU A 475 11.30 3.49 15.13
N THR A 476 10.11 3.00 15.48
CA THR A 476 9.86 2.29 16.74
C THR A 476 9.25 0.92 16.52
N ALA A 477 8.66 0.66 15.34
CA ALA A 477 8.17 -0.65 14.99
C ALA A 477 8.05 -0.85 13.48
N MET A 478 8.06 -2.13 13.09
CA MET A 478 7.71 -2.60 11.76
C MET A 478 6.63 -3.69 11.91
N VAL A 479 5.60 -3.65 11.07
CA VAL A 479 4.54 -4.66 11.05
C VAL A 479 4.56 -5.38 9.72
N VAL A 480 4.53 -6.70 9.81
CA VAL A 480 4.51 -7.62 8.66
C VAL A 480 3.25 -8.47 8.78
N ALA A 481 2.42 -8.44 7.74
CA ALA A 481 1.15 -9.14 7.69
C ALA A 481 1.13 -10.11 6.49
N ARG A 482 0.65 -11.33 6.70
CA ARG A 482 0.55 -12.36 5.65
C ARG A 482 -0.65 -13.26 5.86
N THR A 483 -1.04 -14.00 4.84
CA THR A 483 -2.13 -14.97 4.92
C THR A 483 -1.58 -16.36 4.67
N ASP A 484 -1.93 -17.33 5.53
CA ASP A 484 -1.53 -18.72 5.33
C ASP A 484 -2.36 -19.40 4.20
N ASP A 485 -1.97 -20.61 3.80
CA ASP A 485 -2.63 -21.36 2.72
C ASP A 485 -4.08 -21.79 3.04
N ARG A 486 -4.54 -21.55 4.28
CA ARG A 486 -5.91 -21.77 4.75
C ARG A 486 -6.68 -20.45 4.84
N GLY A 487 -6.10 -19.35 4.37
CA GLY A 487 -6.71 -18.03 4.42
C GLY A 487 -6.65 -17.35 5.78
N VAL A 488 -5.95 -17.91 6.78
CA VAL A 488 -5.84 -17.35 8.12
C VAL A 488 -4.90 -16.13 8.10
N PRO A 489 -5.37 -14.95 8.55
CA PRO A 489 -4.51 -13.77 8.66
C PRO A 489 -3.50 -13.93 9.82
N GLU A 490 -2.24 -13.62 9.54
CA GLU A 490 -1.13 -13.63 10.50
C GLU A 490 -0.45 -12.26 10.52
N LEU A 491 -0.20 -11.74 11.72
CA LEU A 491 0.41 -10.43 11.93
C LEU A 491 1.63 -10.57 12.84
N THR A 492 2.77 -10.01 12.42
CA THR A 492 3.99 -9.93 13.23
C THR A 492 4.36 -8.47 13.46
N LEU A 493 4.45 -8.07 14.72
CA LEU A 493 4.96 -6.78 15.15
C LEU A 493 6.41 -6.91 15.60
N LEU A 494 7.31 -6.21 14.91
CA LEU A 494 8.71 -6.07 15.24
C LEU A 494 8.92 -4.80 16.05
N ASP A 495 9.23 -4.94 17.34
CA ASP A 495 9.61 -3.83 18.19
C ASP A 495 11.05 -3.40 17.89
N ILE A 496 11.22 -2.13 17.53
CA ILE A 496 12.53 -1.51 17.30
C ILE A 496 12.79 -0.57 18.48
N PRO A 497 13.77 -0.86 19.34
CA PRO A 497 14.08 -0.02 20.49
C PRO A 497 14.37 1.44 20.07
N VAL A 498 13.67 2.41 20.65
CA VAL A 498 13.85 3.84 20.32
C VAL A 498 15.30 4.32 20.54
N GLY A 499 16.04 3.66 21.44
CA GLY A 499 17.46 3.93 21.70
C GLY A 499 18.39 3.60 20.52
N ASP A 500 17.96 2.74 19.60
CA ASP A 500 18.76 2.30 18.46
C ASP A 500 18.83 3.35 17.34
N GLN A 501 17.93 4.35 17.39
CA GLN A 501 17.86 5.47 16.46
C GLN A 501 17.82 5.03 14.98
N VAL A 502 17.06 3.98 14.69
CA VAL A 502 16.87 3.49 13.32
C VAL A 502 16.08 4.52 12.51
N SER A 503 16.59 4.89 11.33
CA SER A 503 15.98 5.93 10.50
C SER A 503 14.63 5.52 9.93
N GLY A 504 13.62 6.38 10.07
CA GLY A 504 12.33 6.19 9.40
C GLY A 504 12.31 6.76 7.98
N PRO A 505 11.19 6.60 7.26
CA PRO A 505 11.09 6.96 5.84
C PRO A 505 11.53 8.39 5.50
N ARG A 506 10.92 9.41 6.14
CA ARG A 506 11.31 10.82 5.92
C ARG A 506 12.79 11.11 6.16
N GLN A 507 13.40 10.43 7.13
CA GLN A 507 14.80 10.68 7.45
C GLN A 507 15.73 10.15 6.35
N VAL A 508 15.42 8.96 5.81
CA VAL A 508 16.19 8.38 4.70
C VAL A 508 16.03 9.23 3.44
N GLU A 509 14.81 9.63 3.09
CA GLU A 509 14.56 10.54 1.98
C GLU A 509 15.27 11.90 2.16
N SER A 510 15.37 12.39 3.40
CA SER A 510 16.16 13.60 3.68
C SER A 510 17.66 13.40 3.39
N PHE A 511 18.19 12.18 3.60
CA PHE A 511 19.57 11.87 3.17
C PHE A 511 19.69 11.84 1.64
N VAL A 512 18.67 11.35 0.93
CA VAL A 512 18.60 11.40 -0.55
C VAL A 512 18.66 12.84 -1.05
N GLU A 513 17.86 13.74 -0.46
CA GLU A 513 17.78 15.16 -0.85
C GLU A 513 19.04 15.97 -0.47
N GLN A 514 19.75 15.58 0.59
CA GLN A 514 20.97 16.25 1.04
C GLN A 514 22.23 15.78 0.33
N ASP A 515 22.18 14.64 -0.36
CA ASP A 515 23.30 14.16 -1.15
C ASP A 515 23.55 15.10 -2.34
N PRO A 516 24.76 15.68 -2.49
CA PRO A 516 25.03 16.67 -3.53
C PRO A 516 24.83 16.14 -4.95
N ASP A 517 25.22 14.90 -5.21
CA ASP A 517 25.16 14.30 -6.56
C ASP A 517 23.70 13.99 -6.94
N ILE A 518 22.93 13.46 -5.98
CA ILE A 518 21.49 13.20 -6.17
C ILE A 518 20.71 14.50 -6.32
N SER A 519 20.94 15.48 -5.44
CA SER A 519 20.27 16.78 -5.46
C SER A 519 20.54 17.56 -6.75
N GLU A 520 21.78 17.54 -7.26
CA GLU A 520 22.12 18.13 -8.56
C GLU A 520 21.32 17.47 -9.69
N GLN A 521 21.27 16.13 -9.71
CA GLN A 521 20.52 15.39 -10.72
C GLN A 521 19.01 15.65 -10.67
N PHE A 522 18.40 15.65 -9.48
CA PHE A 522 16.97 15.96 -9.32
C PHE A 522 16.64 17.39 -9.76
N SER A 523 17.50 18.36 -9.42
CA SER A 523 17.35 19.75 -9.85
C SER A 523 17.39 19.86 -11.38
N LEU A 524 18.32 19.17 -12.05
CA LEU A 524 18.40 19.14 -13.50
C LEU A 524 17.14 18.53 -14.14
N TRP A 525 16.62 17.42 -13.62
CA TRP A 525 15.42 16.79 -14.16
C TRP A 525 14.16 17.65 -14.00
N ARG A 526 14.01 18.35 -12.88
CA ARG A 526 12.85 19.22 -12.64
C ARG A 526 12.82 20.49 -13.49
N THR A 527 13.98 20.97 -13.99
CA THR A 527 14.04 22.21 -14.78
C THR A 527 13.55 22.10 -16.22
N SER A 528 13.45 20.88 -16.78
CA SER A 528 13.21 20.67 -18.22
C SER A 528 11.75 20.31 -18.58
N GLY A 529 10.76 20.72 -17.79
CA GLY A 529 9.36 20.31 -18.00
C GLY A 529 9.11 18.81 -17.77
N SER A 530 10.01 18.16 -17.03
CA SER A 530 9.86 16.77 -16.59
C SER A 530 9.51 16.75 -15.10
N GLN A 531 8.69 15.80 -14.70
CA GLN A 531 8.36 15.58 -13.30
C GLN A 531 9.20 14.42 -12.76
N VAL A 532 9.85 14.64 -11.62
CA VAL A 532 10.57 13.61 -10.88
C VAL A 532 9.62 13.05 -9.84
N TRP A 533 9.41 11.74 -9.90
CA TRP A 533 8.51 11.02 -9.01
C TRP A 533 9.35 10.01 -8.24
N THR A 534 9.37 10.15 -6.92
CA THR A 534 9.84 9.13 -6.00
C THR A 534 8.74 8.08 -5.85
N GLY A 535 9.09 6.80 -5.96
CA GLY A 535 8.20 5.69 -5.68
C GLY A 535 8.08 5.43 -4.19
N HIS A 536 7.46 4.31 -3.83
CA HIS A 536 7.37 3.91 -2.42
C HIS A 536 8.74 3.53 -1.87
N LEU A 537 9.06 3.99 -0.65
CA LEU A 537 10.30 3.60 0.03
C LEU A 537 10.11 2.26 0.73
N HIS A 538 10.83 1.24 0.29
CA HIS A 538 10.79 -0.07 0.91
C HIS A 538 11.84 -0.20 2.03
N LEU A 539 11.44 -0.77 3.16
CA LEU A 539 12.31 -1.08 4.29
C LEU A 539 12.41 -2.59 4.47
N ILE A 540 13.63 -3.13 4.44
CA ILE A 540 13.88 -4.57 4.48
C ILE A 540 14.83 -4.92 5.63
N PRO A 541 14.45 -5.81 6.55
CA PRO A 541 15.35 -6.34 7.56
C PRO A 541 16.28 -7.40 6.96
N VAL A 542 17.59 -7.13 6.98
CA VAL A 542 18.65 -8.03 6.53
C VAL A 542 19.57 -8.32 7.71
N GLY A 543 19.50 -9.54 8.25
CA GLY A 543 20.11 -9.86 9.54
C GLY A 543 19.64 -8.91 10.65
N ASN A 544 20.59 -8.20 11.27
CA ASN A 544 20.34 -7.22 12.35
C ASN A 544 20.34 -5.77 11.84
N ARG A 545 20.14 -5.56 10.54
CA ARG A 545 20.15 -4.26 9.86
C ARG A 545 18.83 -4.03 9.13
N ILE A 546 18.50 -2.76 8.91
CA ILE A 546 17.45 -2.37 7.98
C ILE A 546 18.12 -1.66 6.81
N VAL A 547 17.79 -2.11 5.60
CA VAL A 547 18.22 -1.50 4.33
C VAL A 547 17.00 -0.93 3.62
N TYR A 548 17.23 0.09 2.80
CA TYR A 548 16.17 0.88 2.18
C TYR A 548 16.35 0.88 0.67
N MET A 549 15.25 0.78 -0.08
CA MET A 549 15.25 0.84 -1.53
C MET A 549 14.08 1.68 -2.03
N GLU A 550 14.36 2.61 -2.93
CA GLU A 550 13.37 3.52 -3.49
C GLU A 550 13.57 3.64 -5.01
N PRO A 551 12.52 3.39 -5.81
CA PRO A 551 12.57 3.59 -7.25
C PRO A 551 12.33 5.06 -7.62
N VAL A 552 13.06 5.57 -8.61
CA VAL A 552 12.89 6.94 -9.11
C VAL A 552 12.41 6.94 -10.56
N PHE A 553 11.27 7.57 -10.78
CA PHE A 553 10.62 7.68 -12.07
C PHE A 553 10.77 9.07 -12.68
N LEU A 554 10.88 9.10 -14.01
CA LEU A 554 10.76 10.32 -14.81
C LEU A 554 9.58 10.22 -15.76
N ALA A 555 8.79 11.28 -15.85
CA ALA A 555 7.74 11.43 -16.83
C ALA A 555 7.79 12.86 -17.42
N ALA A 556 7.43 13.00 -18.69
CA ALA A 556 7.08 14.31 -19.24
C ALA A 556 5.76 14.80 -18.60
N GLU A 557 5.49 16.12 -18.62
CA GLU A 557 4.21 16.67 -18.15
C GLU A 557 2.99 15.93 -18.74
N ALA A 558 1.95 15.73 -17.91
CA ALA A 558 0.62 15.15 -18.16
C ALA A 558 0.53 13.94 -19.13
N ASP A 559 0.03 12.80 -18.63
CA ASP A 559 -0.29 11.59 -19.40
C ASP A 559 0.89 10.90 -20.10
N ALA A 560 2.14 11.23 -19.73
CA ALA A 560 3.32 10.49 -20.17
C ALA A 560 3.49 9.17 -19.39
N ILE A 561 3.97 8.13 -20.08
CA ILE A 561 4.35 6.85 -19.46
C ILE A 561 5.53 7.10 -18.50
N PRO A 562 5.39 6.81 -17.19
CA PRO A 562 6.50 6.94 -16.26
C PRO A 562 7.61 5.93 -16.58
N GLU A 563 8.85 6.42 -16.62
CA GLU A 563 10.05 5.62 -16.88
C GLU A 563 10.81 5.41 -15.58
N LEU A 564 11.08 4.16 -15.18
CA LEU A 564 11.89 3.84 -14.01
C LEU A 564 13.37 4.06 -14.32
N ARG A 565 13.94 5.19 -13.89
CA ARG A 565 15.28 5.64 -14.31
C ARG A 565 16.39 5.28 -13.35
N ARG A 566 16.12 5.24 -12.05
CA ARG A 566 17.13 4.96 -11.02
C ARG A 566 16.56 4.14 -9.87
N PHE A 567 17.49 3.54 -9.13
CA PHE A 567 17.27 2.94 -7.83
C PHE A 567 18.14 3.64 -6.81
N VAL A 568 17.49 4.18 -5.78
CA VAL A 568 18.14 4.68 -4.58
C VAL A 568 18.22 3.52 -3.59
N VAL A 569 19.40 3.28 -3.03
CA VAL A 569 19.60 2.30 -1.97
C VAL A 569 20.30 2.97 -0.79
N SER A 570 19.93 2.60 0.43
CA SER A 570 20.56 3.10 1.66
C SER A 570 20.76 2.00 2.70
N ASP A 571 21.81 2.14 3.50
CA ASP A 571 22.04 1.36 4.74
C ASP A 571 21.51 2.08 6.00
N GLY A 572 20.73 3.16 5.81
CA GLY A 572 20.21 4.05 6.84
C GLY A 572 21.16 5.20 7.21
N ARG A 573 22.32 5.32 6.55
CA ARG A 573 23.30 6.40 6.79
C ARG A 573 23.91 6.95 5.50
N ARG A 574 24.26 6.04 4.60
CA ARG A 574 24.78 6.35 3.27
C ARG A 574 23.69 6.11 2.26
N VAL A 575 23.66 6.91 1.22
CA VAL A 575 22.72 6.78 0.11
C VAL A 575 23.51 6.68 -1.19
N VAL A 576 23.02 5.85 -2.11
CA VAL A 576 23.55 5.76 -3.46
C VAL A 576 22.39 5.68 -4.43
N MET A 577 22.48 6.43 -5.54
CA MET A 577 21.51 6.37 -6.63
C MET A 577 22.20 5.95 -7.94
N THR A 578 21.78 4.84 -8.54
CA THR A 578 22.32 4.38 -9.83
C THR A 578 21.22 3.87 -10.77
N PRO A 579 21.51 3.61 -12.06
CA PRO A 579 20.53 3.10 -13.02
C PRO A 579 20.05 1.65 -12.80
N SER A 580 20.74 0.85 -11.98
CA SER A 580 20.38 -0.55 -11.71
C SER A 580 20.50 -0.86 -10.22
N LEU A 581 19.67 -1.78 -9.73
CA LEU A 581 19.68 -2.19 -8.33
C LEU A 581 21.04 -2.78 -7.94
N GLU A 582 21.61 -3.63 -8.80
CA GLU A 582 22.89 -4.30 -8.61
C GLU A 582 24.04 -3.29 -8.49
N ALA A 583 24.02 -2.24 -9.31
CA ALA A 583 25.03 -1.18 -9.25
C ALA A 583 24.91 -0.36 -7.96
N SER A 584 23.70 -0.07 -7.49
CA SER A 584 23.47 0.64 -6.22
C SER A 584 23.94 -0.20 -5.02
N VAL A 585 23.64 -1.51 -5.01
CA VAL A 585 24.13 -2.44 -3.98
C VAL A 585 25.65 -2.56 -4.01
N ALA A 586 26.26 -2.76 -5.19
CA ALA A 586 27.71 -2.90 -5.31
C ALA A 586 28.46 -1.64 -4.84
N ALA A 587 27.93 -0.45 -5.13
CA ALA A 587 28.49 0.81 -4.68
C ALA A 587 28.47 0.94 -3.14
N LEU A 588 27.39 0.54 -2.47
CA LEU A 588 27.31 0.56 -1.00
C LEU A 588 28.16 -0.52 -0.33
N ALA A 589 28.28 -1.69 -0.96
CA ALA A 589 29.12 -2.80 -0.50
C ALA A 589 30.62 -2.47 -0.62
N GLY A 590 31.02 -1.77 -1.70
CA GLY A 590 32.41 -1.40 -1.97
C GLY A 590 32.89 -0.13 -1.27
N ALA A 591 31.97 0.70 -0.74
CA ALA A 591 32.34 1.93 -0.04
C ALA A 591 32.89 1.62 1.37
N PRO A 592 34.05 2.20 1.77
CA PRO A 592 34.67 1.91 3.06
C PRO A 592 33.72 2.32 4.21
N PRO A 593 33.67 1.55 5.31
CA PRO A 593 32.88 1.92 6.48
C PRO A 593 33.42 3.25 7.05
N VAL A 594 32.53 4.23 7.22
CA VAL A 594 32.88 5.48 7.90
C VAL A 594 33.12 5.14 9.38
N GLY A 595 34.39 5.15 9.79
CA GLY A 595 34.77 4.98 11.18
C GLY A 595 34.16 6.08 12.04
N LEU A 596 33.38 5.69 13.04
CA LEU A 596 32.87 6.59 14.08
C LEU A 596 34.05 7.20 14.85
N ILE A 597 34.21 8.52 14.81
CA ILE A 597 34.89 9.23 15.89
C ILE A 597 33.94 9.16 17.08
N ALA A 598 34.26 8.30 18.04
CA ALA A 598 33.62 8.30 19.35
C ALA A 598 33.88 9.65 20.02
N THR A 599 32.85 10.47 20.20
CA THR A 599 32.88 11.57 21.16
C THR A 599 32.57 11.00 22.54
N ASP A 600 33.62 10.82 23.35
CA ASP A 600 33.51 10.51 24.77
C ASP A 600 32.65 11.57 25.50
N PRO A 601 31.63 11.18 26.27
CA PRO A 601 30.91 12.10 27.14
C PRO A 601 31.67 12.21 28.46
N THR A 602 32.65 13.12 28.53
CA THR A 602 33.15 13.59 29.83
C THR A 602 33.36 15.10 29.77
N ALA A 603 32.30 15.83 30.11
CA ALA A 603 32.40 17.22 30.55
C ALA A 603 32.13 17.28 32.06
N PRO A 604 33.05 17.81 32.87
CA PRO A 604 32.68 18.49 34.10
C PRO A 604 32.52 19.99 33.82
N ALA A 605 31.41 20.54 34.28
CA ALA A 605 31.15 21.97 34.31
C ALA A 605 31.98 22.67 35.40
N VAL A 606 32.70 23.75 35.06
CA VAL A 606 33.06 24.84 36.00
C VAL A 606 33.34 26.16 35.25
N THR A 607 32.45 27.13 35.52
CA THR A 607 32.57 28.60 35.70
C THR A 607 33.64 29.46 35.00
N ALA A 608 33.17 30.64 34.57
CA ALA A 608 33.87 31.78 34.00
C ALA A 608 35.02 32.37 34.83
N THR A 609 36.05 32.94 34.16
CA THR A 609 36.73 34.21 34.49
C THR A 609 37.51 34.74 33.27
N GLU A 610 37.58 36.07 33.17
CA GLU A 610 38.21 36.93 32.16
C GLU A 610 39.73 36.73 31.96
N GLY A 611 40.19 37.10 30.74
CA GLY A 611 41.40 37.91 30.56
C GLY A 611 42.66 37.19 30.07
N GLY A 612 43.22 37.67 28.95
CA GLY A 612 44.65 37.55 28.65
C GLY A 612 45.00 37.01 27.26
N ALA A 613 45.39 37.92 26.36
CA ALA A 613 46.09 37.61 25.13
C ALA A 613 47.46 36.98 25.41
N ILE A 614 47.92 36.04 24.58
CA ILE A 614 49.31 35.85 24.11
C ILE A 614 49.28 35.00 22.82
N ALA A 615 50.12 35.41 21.87
CA ALA A 615 50.30 34.91 20.51
C ALA A 615 50.81 33.46 20.38
N PRO A 616 50.71 32.85 19.18
CA PRO A 616 51.58 31.74 18.79
C PRO A 616 52.59 32.17 17.71
N ASP A 617 53.81 31.65 17.83
CA ASP A 617 54.75 31.46 16.73
C ASP A 617 55.57 30.18 17.05
N PRO A 618 56.33 29.58 16.13
CA PRO A 618 55.86 28.57 15.18
C PRO A 618 56.75 27.31 15.21
N SER A 619 56.35 26.26 14.48
CA SER A 619 57.17 25.17 13.87
C SER A 619 56.18 24.05 13.52
N SER A 620 56.12 23.39 12.36
CA SER A 620 57.00 23.19 11.19
C SER A 620 56.13 22.32 10.23
N THR A 621 56.07 22.44 8.91
CA THR A 621 57.08 22.01 7.92
C THR A 621 56.41 22.03 6.53
N GLY A 622 57.09 22.58 5.53
CA GLY A 622 57.18 21.99 4.18
C GLY A 622 55.98 22.10 3.23
N GLY A 623 56.14 22.90 2.17
CA GLY A 623 55.34 22.82 0.95
C GLY A 623 55.17 24.18 0.31
N GLN A 624 55.93 24.44 -0.74
CA GLN A 624 55.83 25.63 -1.58
C GLN A 624 54.50 25.54 -2.35
N ALA A 625 53.39 25.91 -1.70
CA ALA A 625 52.06 25.99 -2.27
C ALA A 625 51.79 27.45 -2.67
N ASP A 626 51.28 27.62 -3.88
CA ASP A 626 51.17 28.91 -4.55
C ASP A 626 50.39 29.93 -3.72
N ALA A 627 50.91 31.17 -3.64
CA ALA A 627 50.34 32.25 -2.80
C ALA A 627 48.99 32.81 -3.31
N TRP A 628 48.42 32.23 -4.37
CA TRP A 628 47.24 32.77 -5.03
C TRP A 628 45.90 32.50 -4.32
N PRO A 629 45.67 31.39 -3.58
CA PRO A 629 44.39 31.18 -2.89
C PRO A 629 44.16 32.20 -1.77
N ALA A 630 45.24 32.55 -1.05
CA ALA A 630 45.21 33.60 -0.03
C ALA A 630 44.93 34.98 -0.65
N GLU A 631 45.52 35.27 -1.80
CA GLU A 631 45.29 36.54 -2.52
C GLU A 631 43.89 36.61 -3.15
N ALA A 632 43.37 35.50 -3.66
CA ALA A 632 42.03 35.40 -4.20
C ALA A 632 40.96 35.60 -3.11
N LEU A 633 41.13 34.97 -1.95
CA LEU A 633 40.25 35.15 -0.80
C LEU A 633 40.28 36.61 -0.30
N ARG A 634 41.47 37.21 -0.21
CA ARG A 634 41.63 38.61 0.18
C ARG A 634 40.89 39.57 -0.77
N LEU A 635 40.97 39.35 -2.08
CA LEU A 635 40.26 40.17 -3.08
C LEU A 635 38.74 40.00 -3.00
N LEU A 636 38.26 38.79 -2.69
CA LEU A 636 36.84 38.51 -2.49
C LEU A 636 36.30 39.20 -1.22
N GLU A 637 36.99 39.04 -0.09
CA GLU A 637 36.61 39.69 1.17
C GLU A 637 36.61 41.23 1.03
N GLN A 638 37.58 41.77 0.28
CA GLN A 638 37.66 43.20 -0.01
C GLN A 638 36.50 43.68 -0.90
N ALA A 639 36.04 42.85 -1.84
CA ALA A 639 34.85 43.13 -2.64
C ALA A 639 33.59 43.13 -1.74
N GLU A 640 33.39 42.09 -0.93
CA GLU A 640 32.22 41.98 -0.04
C GLU A 640 32.13 43.15 0.95
N GLU A 641 33.25 43.58 1.52
CA GLU A 641 33.28 44.71 2.44
C GLU A 641 32.90 46.03 1.75
N ARG A 642 33.36 46.25 0.50
CA ARG A 642 32.95 47.43 -0.28
C ARG A 642 31.49 47.39 -0.70
N ALA A 643 30.93 46.20 -0.96
CA ALA A 643 29.51 46.03 -1.19
C ALA A 643 28.67 46.37 0.06
N ARG A 644 29.10 45.94 1.26
CA ARG A 644 28.45 46.31 2.53
C ARG A 644 28.49 47.82 2.79
N GLN A 645 29.56 48.49 2.38
CA GLN A 645 29.71 49.95 2.51
C GLN A 645 29.01 50.74 1.38
N GLY A 646 28.36 50.06 0.43
CA GLY A 646 27.64 50.69 -0.69
C GLY A 646 28.55 51.27 -1.79
N ASP A 647 29.85 50.97 -1.77
CA ASP A 647 30.81 51.37 -2.81
C ASP A 647 30.83 50.35 -3.96
N TRP A 648 29.82 50.47 -4.83
CA TRP A 648 29.65 49.58 -5.99
C TRP A 648 30.77 49.70 -7.03
N GLN A 649 31.41 50.87 -7.12
CA GLN A 649 32.54 51.07 -8.04
C GLN A 649 33.79 50.35 -7.51
N GLY A 650 34.05 50.44 -6.20
CA GLY A 650 35.13 49.72 -5.55
C GLY A 650 34.93 48.20 -5.50
N TYR A 651 33.68 47.74 -5.35
CA TYR A 651 33.31 46.33 -5.48
C TYR A 651 33.64 45.78 -6.88
N GLY A 652 33.25 46.50 -7.94
CA GLY A 652 33.55 46.11 -9.32
C GLY A 652 35.05 45.98 -9.60
N ALA A 653 35.85 46.94 -9.11
CA ALA A 653 37.30 46.91 -9.27
C ALA A 653 37.95 45.70 -8.58
N ALA A 654 37.54 45.37 -7.34
CA ALA A 654 38.07 44.21 -6.61
C ALA A 654 37.72 42.87 -7.29
N LEU A 655 36.51 42.77 -7.85
CA LEU A 655 36.09 41.59 -8.63
C LEU A 655 36.84 41.44 -9.95
N ASP A 656 37.14 42.55 -10.62
CA ASP A 656 37.90 42.51 -11.88
C ASP A 656 39.37 42.16 -11.63
N GLU A 657 39.96 42.59 -10.52
CA GLU A 657 41.29 42.14 -10.07
C GLU A 657 41.31 40.65 -9.74
N LEU A 658 40.27 40.14 -9.04
CA LEU A 658 40.11 38.71 -8.77
C LEU A 658 39.99 37.90 -10.07
N ARG A 659 39.17 38.36 -11.04
CA ARG A 659 39.05 37.71 -12.35
C ARG A 659 40.37 37.73 -13.13
N ALA A 660 41.13 38.82 -13.05
CA ALA A 660 42.43 38.94 -13.71
C ALA A 660 43.50 38.03 -13.07
N LEU A 661 43.42 37.78 -11.77
CA LEU A 661 44.25 36.80 -11.06
C LEU A 661 43.90 35.37 -11.52
N LEU A 662 42.62 35.01 -11.50
CA LEU A 662 42.13 33.68 -11.89
C LEU A 662 42.40 33.37 -13.37
N ARG A 663 42.27 34.37 -14.26
CA ARG A 663 42.60 34.20 -15.70
C ARG A 663 44.09 34.00 -15.95
N ARG A 664 44.97 34.62 -15.15
CA ARG A 664 46.42 34.39 -15.26
C ARG A 664 46.78 32.95 -14.88
N LEU A 665 46.13 32.42 -13.86
CA LEU A 665 46.32 31.03 -13.41
C LEU A 665 45.70 30.01 -14.40
N GLY A 666 44.55 30.34 -14.99
CA GLY A 666 43.92 29.51 -16.02
C GLY A 666 44.63 29.53 -17.39
N GLY A 667 45.53 30.49 -17.63
CA GLY A 667 46.31 30.61 -18.86
C GLY A 667 47.66 29.88 -18.85
N GLU A 668 48.15 29.46 -17.68
CA GLU A 668 49.40 28.67 -17.53
C GLU A 668 49.15 27.15 -17.53
N ALA A 669 47.89 26.71 -17.62
CA ALA A 669 47.49 25.30 -17.70
C ALA A 669 47.08 24.87 -19.13
N GLY A 670 47.73 25.44 -20.16
CA GLY A 670 47.55 25.12 -21.58
C GLY A 670 48.77 24.49 -22.22
#